data_AF-A0A4V0HWU9-F1
#
_entry.id   AF-A0A4V0HWU9-F1
#
_cell.length_a   1.000
_cell.length_b   1.000
_cell.length_c   1.000
_cell.angle_alpha   90.00
_cell.angle_beta   90.00
_cell.angle_gamma   90.00
#
_symmetry.space_group_name_H-M   'P 1'
#
loop_
_entity.id
_entity.type
_entity.pdbx_description
1 polymer ?
#
loop_
_entity_poly.entity_id
_entity_poly.type
_entity_poly.pdbx_seq_one_letter_code
_entity_poly.pdbx_strand_id
1 'polypeptide(L)'
;MADSEKTEGSRGQSLPWIVLSGIVGVFAVSPAANGPTAPKDGPKVAAKADVPERAVRTVNTDPLLKPIEDFHSTRTREDKENHWSPEDLSKDIHGYRTEFVIATVPDPIDSPFGYAFDQVVDAIQRGVQEKNGYVLDRAWLPWEVDRKPRPPEPGKDPPPPIRDTTPGVLLFRHGKDATRGRTSAGLCVVFLVGETPVGGIHKIAFSRCLKLIAQSGTLADGPVRVIGPYFTGSQTSLQFALDDWLRGSDAGSWWCPHKNARFSVIVPNASGMRTKDFFRESWSAERIEIGSTVIPARVQLNAVLHFLAGRDAARSTDTIAAKATDRIPGRVAILTESNTGFGKSIAAVGSQDDITVLRFPMHVSRLKSEYAQLFRKQDQQAGLPAAATIAASGFEDAGGVAEGVPAQGGAATVAANNAVLENILSTISRERFRYVGVLATDTRDKLFLIRLIREFCPDVQVFVTQADLLLAHPDYLYHMKSVIVGSTYPLYPPGQKWSNPDASERLLVSSAAAQGYYNATLATFGLHDKMLEYGPPGFAAGPDVPNDRPPVWVSMIAPSGAFVPLQVFTGYEDPNGYVLRKPGGGAAPGPNGLEYPGALYLVGLGLAVVWALVAYKCWRAEGVWGVGSAIAGPASAVGVFRTILLGSQMLFSVALVALASARVEHTGYRSAEDLAVLGTVAIVWVGFLATALRGVSLRRPSAGPGARSWRWDALNLAIIVCLLGVSAAFLDRFWTVSDRAHRALFFARAVDLASGVSPLIPLFLMCAAASAGAYFQLERRDLARRSRVPSPFPSDAERVFDPLTDQDRRLKVELTPGRFWRRHRLELTALFAGLAVIGATLWRHSLPTVEGAGWDVLFGVGFMGLYVFVALTVFQMIALWGQTKGLLGTMARMPLMRVFSRLPARVAGVITRHLYSRSAQPLMLEITVHQLRAAADAVAADPAAPEGLRALVPAAADAERQLDAFVNPARGKPGNPVVEVALRELLSDAAARALAALSPRWAGLSTDEAFGAAPGAADAGEPAWVPRAEELVATQVVNYLAQFFIQLRSLMLAVMVCSSLLLVAATSYPFHPERLLLVFLLGLVGAGVASVAYIFLDMSRDEAVSRIAKSNGRFSLDSGFLGSFMTYVVPTLGILVAQLSGSFRWALEPILRVVK
;
A
#
# COMPACT_ATOMS: atom_id res chain seq x y z
N MET A 1 -52.52 5.10 -13.40
CA MET A 1 -51.19 5.64 -13.75
C MET A 1 -50.28 5.75 -12.51
N ALA A 2 -50.22 4.72 -11.66
CA ALA A 2 -49.38 4.70 -10.45
C ALA A 2 -48.30 3.60 -10.47
N ASP A 3 -48.37 2.66 -11.43
CA ASP A 3 -47.44 1.51 -11.48
C ASP A 3 -46.29 1.64 -12.50
N SER A 4 -46.30 2.63 -13.41
CA SER A 4 -45.19 2.80 -14.36
C SER A 4 -44.03 3.66 -13.84
N GLU A 5 -44.17 4.32 -12.68
CA GLU A 5 -43.12 5.18 -12.10
C GLU A 5 -42.10 4.40 -11.24
N LYS A 6 -42.45 3.20 -10.76
CA LYS A 6 -41.53 2.36 -9.96
C LYS A 6 -40.38 1.77 -10.78
N THR A 7 -40.52 1.68 -12.10
CA THR A 7 -39.51 1.05 -12.97
C THR A 7 -38.46 2.03 -13.52
N GLU A 8 -38.76 3.34 -13.62
CA GLU A 8 -37.79 4.33 -14.12
C GLU A 8 -36.78 4.80 -13.07
N GLY A 9 -37.11 4.71 -11.77
CA GLY A 9 -36.20 5.09 -10.68
C GLY A 9 -34.91 4.27 -10.60
N SER A 10 -34.85 3.08 -11.22
CA SER A 10 -33.69 2.19 -11.18
C SER A 10 -32.70 2.35 -12.34
N ARG A 11 -33.10 3.00 -13.45
CA ARG A 11 -32.30 3.04 -14.70
C ARG A 11 -31.25 4.14 -14.77
N GLY A 12 -31.06 4.91 -13.69
CA GLY A 12 -30.22 6.10 -13.66
C GLY A 12 -29.13 6.12 -12.60
N GLN A 13 -28.69 4.98 -12.05
CA GLN A 13 -27.51 4.99 -11.17
C GLN A 13 -26.29 5.43 -11.97
N SER A 14 -25.71 6.58 -11.61
CA SER A 14 -24.49 7.07 -12.25
C SER A 14 -23.36 6.06 -12.01
N LEU A 15 -22.55 5.76 -13.03
CA LEU A 15 -21.34 4.93 -12.96
C LEU A 15 -20.53 5.08 -11.64
N PRO A 16 -20.30 6.29 -11.08
CA PRO A 16 -19.60 6.45 -9.80
C PRO A 16 -20.33 5.86 -8.59
N TRP A 17 -21.67 5.80 -8.59
CA TRP A 17 -22.44 5.13 -7.53
C TRP A 17 -22.35 3.61 -7.59
N ILE A 18 -22.09 3.01 -8.76
CA ILE A 18 -21.80 1.57 -8.87
C ILE A 18 -20.39 1.25 -8.35
N VAL A 19 -19.44 2.14 -8.60
CA VAL A 19 -18.08 2.05 -8.04
C VAL A 19 -18.09 2.25 -6.52
N LEU A 20 -18.85 3.25 -6.03
CA LEU A 20 -18.98 3.52 -4.60
C LEU A 20 -19.87 2.47 -3.88
N SER A 21 -20.93 1.97 -4.50
CA SER A 21 -21.78 0.89 -3.93
C SER A 21 -21.09 -0.47 -3.97
N GLY A 22 -20.21 -0.71 -4.95
CA GLY A 22 -19.28 -1.84 -4.92
C GLY A 22 -18.32 -1.78 -3.72
N ILE A 23 -17.92 -0.57 -3.30
CA ILE A 23 -17.09 -0.35 -2.11
C ILE A 23 -17.93 -0.40 -0.82
N VAL A 24 -19.17 0.09 -0.80
CA VAL A 24 -20.06 0.13 0.38
C VAL A 24 -20.80 -1.19 0.65
N GLY A 25 -21.15 -1.96 -0.39
CA GLY A 25 -21.77 -3.28 -0.26
C GLY A 25 -20.89 -4.30 0.47
N VAL A 26 -19.58 -4.05 0.48
CA VAL A 26 -18.57 -4.78 1.26
C VAL A 26 -18.68 -4.48 2.75
N PHE A 27 -19.08 -3.26 3.14
CA PHE A 27 -19.28 -2.89 4.55
C PHE A 27 -20.60 -3.41 5.15
N ALA A 28 -21.56 -3.84 4.32
CA ALA A 28 -22.85 -4.35 4.78
C ALA A 28 -22.88 -5.87 5.00
N VAL A 29 -21.82 -6.60 4.61
CA VAL A 29 -21.68 -8.04 4.88
C VAL A 29 -20.61 -8.21 5.95
N SER A 30 -21.02 -8.05 7.21
CA SER A 30 -20.26 -8.57 8.35
C SER A 30 -20.60 -10.05 8.50
N PRO A 31 -19.69 -11.01 8.24
CA PRO A 31 -19.85 -12.33 8.81
C PRO A 31 -19.54 -12.18 10.29
N ALA A 32 -20.58 -12.28 11.13
CA ALA A 32 -20.40 -12.49 12.56
C ALA A 32 -19.50 -13.72 12.76
N ALA A 33 -18.28 -13.49 13.23
CA ALA A 33 -17.33 -14.54 13.58
C ALA A 33 -17.82 -15.22 14.87
N ASN A 34 -18.80 -16.10 14.75
CA ASN A 34 -19.06 -17.12 15.75
C ASN A 34 -18.03 -18.24 15.54
N GLY A 35 -16.84 -18.07 16.12
CA GLY A 35 -15.91 -19.17 16.31
C GLY A 35 -16.50 -20.18 17.30
N PRO A 36 -16.38 -21.49 17.06
CA PRO A 36 -16.86 -22.49 18.00
C PRO A 36 -16.06 -22.35 19.31
N THR A 37 -16.78 -22.11 20.40
CA THR A 37 -16.27 -22.17 21.76
C THR A 37 -15.69 -23.55 22.01
N ALA A 38 -14.36 -23.63 22.11
CA ALA A 38 -13.68 -24.81 22.62
C ALA A 38 -14.17 -25.08 24.06
N PRO A 39 -14.46 -26.34 24.43
CA PRO A 39 -14.93 -26.66 25.76
C PRO A 39 -13.82 -26.40 26.78
N LYS A 40 -14.07 -25.42 27.66
CA LYS A 40 -13.44 -25.33 28.97
C LYS A 40 -14.05 -26.43 29.82
N ASP A 41 -13.34 -27.55 29.96
CA ASP A 41 -13.31 -28.41 31.14
C ASP A 41 -12.40 -29.61 30.86
N GLY A 42 -11.10 -29.39 31.09
CA GLY A 42 -10.13 -30.48 31.25
C GLY A 42 -10.05 -30.83 32.74
N PRO A 43 -10.17 -32.12 33.12
CA PRO A 43 -10.23 -32.52 34.52
C PRO A 43 -8.91 -32.22 35.23
N LYS A 44 -9.00 -31.63 36.42
CA LYS A 44 -7.96 -31.67 37.44
C LYS A 44 -7.63 -33.14 37.72
N VAL A 45 -6.54 -33.64 37.16
CA VAL A 45 -5.98 -34.94 37.55
C VAL A 45 -5.02 -34.69 38.69
N ALA A 46 -5.36 -35.33 39.80
CA ALA A 46 -4.72 -35.28 41.09
C ALA A 46 -3.24 -35.67 41.04
N ALA A 47 -2.52 -35.09 42.00
CA ALA A 47 -1.23 -35.56 42.47
C ALA A 47 -1.23 -37.10 42.61
N LYS A 48 -0.26 -37.75 41.98
CA LYS A 48 0.00 -39.17 42.17
C LYS A 48 1.43 -39.36 42.68
N ALA A 49 1.46 -39.83 43.91
CA ALA A 49 2.48 -40.47 44.71
C ALA A 49 3.79 -40.89 44.04
N ASP A 50 4.85 -40.63 44.80
CA ASP A 50 6.15 -41.31 44.90
C ASP A 50 6.26 -42.64 44.14
N VAL A 51 7.12 -42.62 43.12
CA VAL A 51 7.77 -43.81 42.57
C VAL A 51 9.22 -43.71 43.00
N PRO A 52 9.79 -44.73 43.67
CA PRO A 52 11.14 -44.63 44.18
C PRO A 52 12.13 -44.48 43.02
N GLU A 53 12.92 -43.42 43.16
CA GLU A 53 14.05 -43.04 42.34
C GLU A 53 14.96 -44.25 42.11
N ARG A 54 14.90 -44.80 40.90
CA ARG A 54 15.80 -45.88 40.51
C ARG A 54 17.15 -45.24 40.25
N ALA A 55 18.03 -45.38 41.24
CA ALA A 55 19.43 -44.95 41.20
C ALA A 55 20.03 -45.14 39.80
N VAL A 56 20.30 -44.01 39.14
CA VAL A 56 21.04 -43.98 37.88
C VAL A 56 22.44 -44.50 38.22
N ARG A 57 22.69 -45.78 37.91
CA ARG A 57 24.04 -46.33 37.86
C ARG A 57 24.85 -45.45 36.91
N THR A 58 25.88 -44.82 37.45
CA THR A 58 26.98 -44.19 36.71
C THR A 58 27.59 -45.23 35.77
N VAL A 59 27.15 -45.23 34.52
CA VAL A 59 27.85 -45.95 33.44
C VAL A 59 28.95 -45.01 32.96
N ASN A 60 30.16 -45.51 33.03
CA ASN A 60 31.43 -44.82 32.78
C ASN A 60 31.74 -44.78 31.26
N THR A 61 30.75 -44.44 30.43
CA THR A 61 30.91 -44.29 28.96
C THR A 61 30.88 -42.81 28.57
N ASP A 62 31.72 -42.43 27.61
CA ASP A 62 31.79 -41.05 27.11
C ASP A 62 30.42 -40.66 26.50
N PRO A 63 29.70 -39.66 27.04
CA PRO A 63 28.34 -39.32 26.60
C PRO A 63 28.23 -38.95 25.11
N LEU A 64 29.35 -38.62 24.46
CA LEU A 64 29.45 -38.36 23.02
C LEU A 64 29.19 -39.56 22.13
N LEU A 65 29.58 -40.74 22.60
CA LEU A 65 29.55 -41.95 21.82
C LEU A 65 28.18 -42.63 21.94
N LYS A 66 27.37 -42.22 22.91
CA LYS A 66 26.07 -42.81 23.21
C LYS A 66 25.13 -42.94 21.98
N PRO A 67 24.95 -41.96 21.08
CA PRO A 67 24.14 -42.15 19.87
C PRO A 67 24.68 -43.21 18.92
N ILE A 68 26.01 -43.30 18.82
CA ILE A 68 26.72 -44.26 17.96
C ILE A 68 26.67 -45.64 18.63
N GLU A 69 27.02 -45.74 19.90
CA GLU A 69 26.92 -46.95 20.73
C GLU A 69 25.48 -47.50 20.79
N ASP A 70 24.46 -46.65 20.96
CA ASP A 70 23.04 -47.06 20.98
C ASP A 70 22.55 -47.54 19.61
N PHE A 71 23.08 -46.99 18.52
CA PHE A 71 22.82 -47.49 17.16
C PHE A 71 23.38 -48.91 16.98
N HIS A 72 24.56 -49.19 17.56
CA HIS A 72 25.27 -50.47 17.41
C HIS A 72 24.85 -51.54 18.43
N SER A 73 24.48 -51.18 19.66
CA SER A 73 24.14 -52.10 20.77
C SER A 73 22.79 -52.83 20.64
N THR A 74 22.00 -52.54 19.60
CA THR A 74 20.66 -53.10 19.41
C THR A 74 20.63 -54.42 18.62
N ARG A 75 21.76 -54.95 18.13
CA ARG A 75 21.77 -56.11 17.21
C ARG A 75 22.28 -57.46 17.78
N THR A 76 23.02 -57.49 18.89
CA THR A 76 23.41 -58.75 19.56
C THR A 76 23.17 -58.68 21.06
N ARG A 77 22.35 -59.61 21.58
CA ARG A 77 22.02 -59.74 23.02
C ARG A 77 23.19 -60.27 23.86
N GLU A 78 24.29 -60.68 23.21
CA GLU A 78 25.44 -61.34 23.85
C GLU A 78 26.69 -60.44 24.03
N ASP A 79 26.78 -59.28 23.37
CA ASP A 79 28.00 -58.41 23.43
C ASP A 79 27.85 -57.20 24.37
N LYS A 80 27.22 -57.38 25.55
CA LYS A 80 27.09 -56.28 26.53
C LYS A 80 28.38 -55.96 27.29
N GLU A 81 29.46 -56.70 27.08
CA GLU A 81 30.73 -56.55 27.80
C GLU A 81 31.88 -55.95 26.96
N ASN A 82 31.75 -55.88 25.62
CA ASN A 82 32.79 -55.27 24.79
C ASN A 82 32.64 -53.74 24.73
N HIS A 83 33.64 -53.04 25.26
CA HIS A 83 33.75 -51.60 25.19
C HIS A 83 34.02 -51.19 23.73
N TRP A 84 33.19 -50.30 23.18
CA TRP A 84 33.37 -49.72 21.85
C TRP A 84 34.57 -48.77 21.87
N SER A 85 35.46 -48.86 20.87
CA SER A 85 36.63 -47.97 20.75
C SER A 85 36.47 -47.01 19.56
N PRO A 86 36.95 -45.75 19.64
CA PRO A 86 36.95 -44.84 18.50
C PRO A 86 37.68 -45.36 17.27
N GLU A 87 38.63 -46.29 17.45
CA GLU A 87 39.37 -46.97 16.38
C GLU A 87 38.47 -47.88 15.53
N ASP A 88 37.33 -48.35 16.06
CA ASP A 88 36.38 -49.17 15.32
C ASP A 88 35.71 -48.38 14.19
N LEU A 89 35.59 -47.03 14.28
CA LEU A 89 35.06 -46.16 13.21
C LEU A 89 35.88 -46.21 11.91
N SER A 90 37.14 -46.66 11.99
CA SER A 90 38.06 -46.75 10.85
C SER A 90 37.84 -47.96 9.95
N LYS A 91 37.09 -48.97 10.40
CA LYS A 91 36.81 -50.20 9.65
C LYS A 91 35.32 -50.27 9.36
N ASP A 92 34.88 -50.02 8.13
CA ASP A 92 33.50 -50.23 7.60
C ASP A 92 32.53 -50.88 8.61
N ILE A 93 32.06 -50.11 9.61
CA ILE A 93 31.43 -50.74 10.79
C ILE A 93 30.10 -51.30 10.31
N HIS A 94 29.99 -52.64 10.33
CA HIS A 94 28.85 -53.38 9.78
C HIS A 94 28.50 -53.03 8.31
N GLY A 95 29.49 -52.59 7.51
CA GLY A 95 29.31 -52.25 6.09
C GLY A 95 28.70 -50.87 5.84
N TYR A 96 28.70 -49.97 6.83
CA TYR A 96 28.37 -48.56 6.67
C TYR A 96 29.63 -47.72 6.48
N ARG A 97 29.64 -46.88 5.43
CA ARG A 97 30.69 -45.88 5.23
C ARG A 97 30.37 -44.64 6.06
N THR A 98 31.25 -44.26 6.97
CA THR A 98 31.06 -43.12 7.87
C THR A 98 31.65 -41.83 7.30
N GLU A 99 30.91 -40.74 7.38
CA GLU A 99 31.36 -39.40 7.02
C GLU A 99 31.14 -38.42 8.19
N PHE A 100 32.08 -37.50 8.41
CA PHE A 100 32.05 -36.53 9.50
C PHE A 100 31.89 -35.10 8.98
N VAL A 101 31.09 -34.30 9.69
CA VAL A 101 30.94 -32.85 9.48
C VAL A 101 30.94 -32.17 10.85
N ILE A 102 31.68 -31.07 10.99
CA ILE A 102 31.63 -30.22 12.18
C ILE A 102 30.81 -28.98 11.83
N ALA A 103 29.74 -28.69 12.56
CA ALA A 103 28.94 -27.49 12.39
C ALA A 103 29.00 -26.65 13.67
N THR A 104 29.34 -25.36 13.54
CA THR A 104 29.23 -24.44 14.66
C THR A 104 27.82 -23.85 14.69
N VAL A 105 27.25 -23.74 15.88
CA VAL A 105 25.86 -23.33 16.11
C VAL A 105 25.78 -22.33 17.25
N PRO A 106 24.86 -21.35 17.19
CA PRO A 106 24.70 -20.38 18.27
C PRO A 106 24.32 -21.11 19.56
N ASP A 107 24.99 -20.82 20.67
CA ASP A 107 24.73 -21.49 21.95
C ASP A 107 23.34 -21.10 22.50
N PRO A 108 22.39 -22.03 22.69
CA PRO A 108 21.04 -21.72 23.13
C PRO A 108 20.90 -21.44 24.63
N ILE A 109 21.98 -21.50 25.42
CA ILE A 109 22.01 -21.18 26.86
C ILE A 109 22.84 -19.92 27.12
N ASP A 110 24.06 -19.87 26.58
CA ASP A 110 25.02 -18.79 26.83
C ASP A 110 24.86 -17.61 25.87
N SER A 111 23.99 -17.74 24.86
CA SER A 111 23.66 -16.65 23.95
C SER A 111 22.14 -16.44 23.90
N PRO A 112 21.67 -15.22 23.56
CA PRO A 112 20.25 -14.94 23.42
C PRO A 112 19.64 -15.56 22.13
N PHE A 113 20.41 -16.31 21.34
CA PHE A 113 20.06 -16.83 20.03
C PHE A 113 19.50 -18.26 20.04
N GLY A 114 18.80 -18.66 21.11
CA GLY A 114 18.20 -20.00 21.22
C GLY A 114 17.24 -20.34 20.06
N TYR A 115 16.47 -19.35 19.57
CA TYR A 115 15.61 -19.55 18.39
C TYR A 115 16.42 -19.82 17.12
N ALA A 116 17.61 -19.23 16.99
CA ALA A 116 18.47 -19.40 15.82
C ALA A 116 19.16 -20.78 15.84
N PHE A 117 19.43 -21.33 17.03
CA PHE A 117 19.92 -22.71 17.17
C PHE A 117 18.95 -23.70 16.50
N ASP A 118 17.66 -23.61 16.82
CA ASP A 118 16.64 -24.49 16.24
C ASP A 118 16.55 -24.34 14.71
N GLN A 119 16.58 -23.10 14.20
CA GLN A 119 16.56 -22.81 12.77
C GLN A 119 17.78 -23.36 12.03
N VAL A 120 18.96 -23.24 12.62
CA VAL A 120 20.23 -23.73 12.04
C VAL A 120 20.26 -25.26 12.02
N VAL A 121 19.86 -25.90 13.12
CA VAL A 121 19.82 -27.36 13.21
C VAL A 121 18.82 -27.94 12.22
N ASP A 122 17.64 -27.34 12.06
CA ASP A 122 16.66 -27.73 11.03
C ASP A 122 17.22 -27.57 9.60
N ALA A 123 17.90 -26.44 9.32
CA ALA A 123 18.54 -26.22 8.01
C ALA A 123 19.62 -27.27 7.69
N ILE A 124 20.43 -27.65 8.66
CA ILE A 124 21.43 -28.72 8.52
C ILE A 124 20.74 -30.08 8.27
N GLN A 125 19.71 -30.42 9.04
CA GLN A 125 18.96 -31.67 8.85
C GLN A 125 18.40 -31.79 7.43
N ARG A 126 17.73 -30.73 6.94
CA ARG A 126 17.19 -30.68 5.58
C ARG A 126 18.28 -30.76 4.52
N GLY A 127 19.42 -30.09 4.73
CA GLY A 127 20.56 -30.14 3.82
C GLY A 127 21.22 -31.53 3.74
N VAL A 128 21.32 -32.23 4.88
CA VAL A 128 21.84 -33.61 4.92
C VAL A 128 20.87 -34.58 4.22
N GLN A 129 19.56 -34.40 4.37
CA GLN A 129 18.54 -35.24 3.74
C GLN A 129 18.64 -35.26 2.21
N GLU A 130 19.00 -34.14 1.60
CA GLU A 130 19.19 -34.03 0.14
C GLU A 130 20.30 -34.92 -0.42
N LYS A 131 21.28 -35.25 0.42
CA LYS A 131 22.35 -36.17 0.08
C LYS A 131 21.84 -37.60 0.25
N ASN A 132 21.74 -38.35 -0.85
CA ASN A 132 21.40 -39.78 -0.82
C ASN A 132 20.19 -40.16 0.07
N GLY A 133 19.25 -39.24 0.36
CA GLY A 133 18.11 -39.48 1.23
C GLY A 133 18.48 -39.91 2.66
N TYR A 134 19.54 -39.34 3.24
CA TYR A 134 19.87 -39.55 4.66
C TYR A 134 18.68 -39.20 5.56
N VAL A 135 18.42 -40.02 6.57
CA VAL A 135 17.36 -39.78 7.56
C VAL A 135 18.00 -39.70 8.95
N LEU A 136 17.52 -38.78 9.78
CA LEU A 136 17.95 -38.67 11.17
C LEU A 136 17.59 -39.96 11.93
N ASP A 137 18.56 -40.61 12.54
CA ASP A 137 18.34 -41.78 13.39
C ASP A 137 18.34 -41.37 14.87
N ARG A 138 19.39 -40.67 15.33
CA ARG A 138 19.61 -40.32 16.74
C ARG A 138 20.25 -38.95 16.87
N ALA A 139 20.01 -38.32 18.01
CA ALA A 139 20.63 -37.06 18.39
C ALA A 139 21.01 -37.09 19.87
N TRP A 140 22.09 -36.40 20.21
CA TRP A 140 22.46 -36.09 21.59
C TRP A 140 22.93 -34.65 21.68
N LEU A 141 22.32 -33.88 22.59
CA LEU A 141 22.57 -32.46 22.74
C LEU A 141 23.06 -32.16 24.16
N PRO A 142 24.28 -31.60 24.34
CA PRO A 142 24.81 -31.28 25.67
C PRO A 142 23.96 -30.24 26.41
N TRP A 143 23.33 -29.32 25.66
CA TRP A 143 22.47 -28.26 26.21
C TRP A 143 21.23 -28.80 26.94
N GLU A 144 20.71 -29.99 26.59
CA GLU A 144 19.57 -30.59 27.30
C GLU A 144 19.96 -31.10 28.69
N VAL A 145 21.21 -31.53 28.86
CA VAL A 145 21.75 -31.99 30.14
C VAL A 145 22.02 -30.79 31.04
N ASP A 146 22.66 -29.76 30.50
CA ASP A 146 23.02 -28.55 31.24
C ASP A 146 21.79 -27.70 31.64
N ARG A 147 20.66 -27.79 30.91
CA ARG A 147 19.40 -27.14 31.29
C ARG A 147 18.76 -27.73 32.55
N LYS A 148 19.10 -28.96 32.92
CA LYS A 148 18.56 -29.59 34.13
C LYS A 148 19.36 -29.09 35.35
N PRO A 149 18.71 -28.52 36.38
CA PRO A 149 19.42 -28.01 37.54
C PRO A 149 20.13 -29.17 38.26
N ARG A 150 21.46 -29.07 38.35
CA ARG A 150 22.27 -30.01 39.14
C ARG A 150 22.35 -29.48 40.57
N PRO A 151 21.94 -30.26 41.60
CA PRO A 151 22.13 -29.83 42.98
C PRO A 151 23.63 -29.67 43.24
N PRO A 152 24.08 -28.53 43.80
CA PRO A 152 25.50 -28.35 44.12
C PRO A 152 25.91 -29.36 45.19
N GLU A 153 26.96 -30.13 44.93
CA GLU A 153 27.60 -30.95 45.97
C GLU A 153 28.26 -30.01 46.98
N PRO A 154 27.96 -30.11 48.30
CA PRO A 154 28.55 -29.23 49.29
C PRO A 154 30.07 -29.41 49.33
N GLY A 155 30.82 -28.32 49.08
CA GLY A 155 32.29 -28.27 49.21
C GLY A 155 33.11 -28.51 47.95
N LYS A 156 32.48 -28.63 46.76
CA LYS A 156 33.19 -28.67 45.47
C LYS A 156 32.71 -27.56 44.55
N ASP A 157 33.63 -27.00 43.77
CA ASP A 157 33.28 -26.10 42.68
C ASP A 157 32.35 -26.84 41.69
N PRO A 158 31.32 -26.15 41.14
CA PRO A 158 30.47 -26.75 40.13
C PRO A 158 31.33 -27.18 38.93
N PRO A 159 31.17 -28.41 38.43
CA PRO A 159 31.91 -28.87 37.25
C PRO A 159 31.62 -27.95 36.06
N PRO A 160 32.60 -27.76 35.14
CA PRO A 160 32.38 -26.94 33.95
C PRO A 160 31.19 -27.50 33.15
N PRO A 161 30.39 -26.63 32.50
CA PRO A 161 29.28 -27.05 31.65
C PRO A 161 29.71 -28.11 30.63
N ILE A 162 28.85 -29.12 30.40
CA ILE A 162 29.19 -30.21 29.47
C ILE A 162 29.32 -29.64 28.06
N ARG A 163 28.49 -28.65 27.69
CA ARG A 163 28.51 -28.00 26.36
C ARG A 163 29.84 -27.34 25.98
N ASP A 164 30.62 -26.87 26.95
CA ASP A 164 31.91 -26.20 26.70
C ASP A 164 33.00 -27.21 26.29
N THR A 165 32.86 -28.45 26.78
CA THR A 165 33.87 -29.51 26.65
C THR A 165 33.48 -30.59 25.65
N THR A 166 32.20 -30.67 25.30
CA THR A 166 31.59 -31.82 24.64
C THR A 166 30.64 -31.36 23.53
N PRO A 167 30.91 -31.68 22.24
CA PRO A 167 30.03 -31.29 21.13
C PRO A 167 28.70 -32.06 21.13
N GLY A 168 27.63 -31.47 20.61
CA GLY A 168 26.41 -32.23 20.25
C GLY A 168 26.65 -33.17 19.06
N VAL A 169 25.82 -34.19 18.92
CA VAL A 169 25.94 -35.20 17.86
C VAL A 169 24.58 -35.42 17.20
N LEU A 170 24.52 -35.30 15.87
CA LEU A 170 23.41 -35.76 15.05
C LEU A 170 23.88 -36.91 14.17
N LEU A 171 23.17 -38.05 14.25
CA LEU A 171 23.49 -39.25 13.50
C LEU A 171 22.44 -39.49 12.41
N PHE A 172 22.88 -39.48 11.16
CA PHE A 172 22.05 -39.76 10.00
C PHE A 172 22.46 -41.07 9.34
N ARG A 173 21.49 -41.82 8.82
CA ARG A 173 21.75 -43.07 8.09
C ARG A 173 20.98 -43.16 6.78
N HIS A 174 21.51 -43.94 5.85
CA HIS A 174 20.73 -44.49 4.74
C HIS A 174 21.09 -45.97 4.52
N GLY A 175 20.10 -46.74 4.03
CA GLY A 175 20.30 -48.13 3.64
C GLY A 175 20.88 -48.29 2.24
N LYS A 176 21.17 -49.54 1.86
CA LYS A 176 21.41 -49.93 0.47
C LYS A 176 20.09 -49.82 -0.30
N ASP A 177 20.14 -49.20 -1.46
CA ASP A 177 18.98 -49.02 -2.32
C ASP A 177 19.44 -49.10 -3.78
N ALA A 178 19.30 -50.31 -4.34
CA ALA A 178 19.74 -50.61 -5.71
C ALA A 178 18.97 -49.78 -6.75
N THR A 179 17.73 -49.38 -6.46
CA THR A 179 16.89 -48.58 -7.38
C THR A 179 17.39 -47.14 -7.52
N ARG A 180 18.13 -46.65 -6.51
CA ARG A 180 18.72 -45.30 -6.48
C ARG A 180 20.25 -45.32 -6.64
N GLY A 181 20.82 -46.43 -7.12
CA GLY A 181 22.27 -46.58 -7.36
C GLY A 181 23.12 -46.66 -6.09
N ARG A 182 22.54 -46.98 -4.93
CA ARG A 182 23.23 -47.00 -3.63
C ARG A 182 23.73 -48.41 -3.30
N THR A 183 25.01 -48.65 -3.54
CA THR A 183 25.68 -49.96 -3.39
C THR A 183 26.15 -50.23 -1.96
N SER A 184 26.46 -49.20 -1.17
CA SER A 184 26.83 -49.28 0.24
C SER A 184 25.85 -48.51 1.13
N ALA A 185 25.73 -48.95 2.38
CA ALA A 185 25.00 -48.19 3.39
C ALA A 185 25.88 -47.05 3.91
N GLY A 186 25.29 -45.92 4.27
CA GLY A 186 26.03 -44.71 4.66
C GLY A 186 25.61 -44.22 6.04
N LEU A 187 26.58 -43.73 6.79
CA LEU A 187 26.41 -43.11 8.10
C LEU A 187 27.04 -41.71 8.07
N CYS A 188 26.29 -40.68 8.45
CA CYS A 188 26.79 -39.31 8.50
C CYS A 188 26.66 -38.77 9.93
N VAL A 189 27.78 -38.40 10.52
CA VAL A 189 27.89 -37.84 11.87
C VAL A 189 28.13 -36.35 11.76
N VAL A 190 27.20 -35.56 12.29
CA VAL A 190 27.34 -34.10 12.38
C VAL A 190 27.60 -33.71 13.84
N PHE A 191 28.78 -33.16 14.11
CA PHE A 191 29.12 -32.60 15.40
C PHE A 191 28.64 -31.15 15.50
N LEU A 192 27.92 -30.81 16.56
CA LEU A 192 27.44 -29.46 16.86
C LEU A 192 28.33 -28.82 17.92
N VAL A 193 29.01 -27.73 17.56
CA VAL A 193 29.88 -26.98 18.48
C VAL A 193 29.22 -25.63 18.79
N GLY A 194 28.94 -25.37 20.06
CA GLY A 194 28.38 -24.08 20.47
C GLY A 194 29.35 -22.92 20.22
N GLU A 195 28.79 -21.76 19.89
CA GLU A 195 29.53 -20.51 19.79
C GLU A 195 28.70 -19.32 20.28
N THR A 196 29.39 -18.25 20.66
CA THR A 196 28.80 -17.01 21.14
C THR A 196 29.41 -15.80 20.41
N PRO A 197 28.64 -14.73 20.13
CA PRO A 197 29.11 -13.53 19.41
C PRO A 197 30.40 -12.88 19.92
N VAL A 198 30.66 -12.95 21.22
CA VAL A 198 31.77 -12.32 21.96
C VAL A 198 32.79 -13.37 22.41
N GLY A 199 32.33 -14.50 22.95
CA GLY A 199 33.21 -15.58 23.45
C GLY A 199 33.83 -16.44 22.33
N GLY A 200 33.20 -16.46 21.16
CA GLY A 200 33.61 -17.27 20.02
C GLY A 200 33.18 -18.74 20.15
N ILE A 201 33.84 -19.64 19.41
CA ILE A 201 33.55 -21.08 19.45
C ILE A 201 34.04 -21.71 20.77
N HIS A 202 33.32 -22.74 21.23
CA HIS A 202 33.78 -23.62 22.32
C HIS A 202 34.99 -24.45 21.87
N LYS A 203 36.19 -23.93 22.09
CA LYS A 203 37.45 -24.48 21.55
C LYS A 203 37.74 -25.91 22.00
N ILE A 204 37.40 -26.25 23.25
CA ILE A 204 37.64 -27.59 23.81
C ILE A 204 36.72 -28.60 23.12
N ALA A 205 35.42 -28.30 23.01
CA ALA A 205 34.47 -29.10 22.24
C ALA A 205 34.91 -29.27 20.77
N PHE A 206 35.38 -28.20 20.12
CA PHE A 206 35.91 -28.26 18.75
C PHE A 206 37.14 -29.15 18.62
N SER A 207 38.12 -29.00 19.51
CA SER A 207 39.34 -29.84 19.54
C SER A 207 38.98 -31.32 19.74
N ARG A 208 37.96 -31.60 20.55
CA ARG A 208 37.46 -32.96 20.77
C ARG A 208 36.86 -33.58 19.51
N CYS A 209 36.11 -32.82 18.71
CA CYS A 209 35.65 -33.28 17.39
C CYS A 209 36.83 -33.73 16.52
N LEU A 210 37.90 -32.92 16.46
CA LEU A 210 39.07 -33.22 15.64
C LEU A 210 39.81 -34.48 16.12
N LYS A 211 39.94 -34.67 17.43
CA LYS A 211 40.52 -35.88 18.02
C LYS A 211 39.73 -37.13 17.63
N LEU A 212 38.40 -37.07 17.67
CA LEU A 212 37.54 -38.19 17.29
C LEU A 212 37.66 -38.52 15.79
N ILE A 213 37.69 -37.50 14.93
CA ILE A 213 37.90 -37.69 13.48
C ILE A 213 39.30 -38.25 13.19
N ALA A 214 40.31 -37.89 13.99
CA ALA A 214 41.66 -38.45 13.87
C ALA A 214 41.73 -39.92 14.24
N GLN A 215 41.04 -40.30 15.32
CA GLN A 215 40.96 -41.68 15.77
C GLN A 215 40.19 -42.58 14.79
N SER A 216 39.24 -42.04 14.02
CA SER A 216 38.50 -42.79 12.99
C SER A 216 39.29 -43.05 11.69
N GLY A 217 40.53 -42.56 11.56
CA GLY A 217 41.35 -42.74 10.35
C GLY A 217 40.92 -41.91 9.13
N THR A 218 39.81 -41.17 9.20
CA THR A 218 39.19 -40.45 8.08
C THR A 218 39.96 -39.22 7.61
N LEU A 219 40.93 -38.73 8.42
CA LEU A 219 41.81 -37.62 8.04
C LEU A 219 42.76 -37.94 6.86
N ALA A 220 42.94 -39.22 6.53
CA ALA A 220 43.73 -39.64 5.36
C ALA A 220 42.94 -39.60 4.04
N ASP A 221 41.60 -39.62 4.10
CA ASP A 221 40.72 -39.81 2.93
C ASP A 221 40.23 -38.49 2.29
N GLY A 222 40.37 -37.35 2.97
CA GLY A 222 39.89 -36.05 2.47
C GLY A 222 39.95 -34.92 3.50
N PRO A 223 39.53 -33.69 3.11
CA PRO A 223 39.52 -32.55 4.02
C PRO A 223 38.45 -32.69 5.12
N VAL A 224 38.79 -32.24 6.33
CA VAL A 224 37.83 -32.08 7.43
C VAL A 224 36.85 -30.97 7.07
N ARG A 225 35.56 -31.33 7.04
CA ARG A 225 34.47 -30.46 6.64
C ARG A 225 33.93 -29.69 7.84
N VAL A 226 33.98 -28.36 7.75
CA VAL A 226 33.50 -27.45 8.80
C VAL A 226 32.47 -26.49 8.22
N ILE A 227 31.28 -26.46 8.81
CA ILE A 227 30.20 -25.51 8.51
C ILE A 227 30.16 -24.47 9.64
N GLY A 228 30.65 -23.26 9.38
CA GLY A 228 30.76 -22.23 10.41
C GLY A 228 31.85 -21.20 10.09
N PRO A 229 31.93 -20.09 10.85
CA PRO A 229 31.12 -19.78 12.02
C PRO A 229 29.77 -19.11 11.73
N TYR A 230 28.87 -19.15 12.71
CA TYR A 230 27.62 -18.40 12.76
C TYR A 230 27.90 -16.91 12.99
N PHE A 231 28.77 -16.58 13.94
CA PHE A 231 29.08 -15.19 14.31
C PHE A 231 30.41 -14.71 13.76
N THR A 232 30.46 -13.44 13.37
CA THR A 232 31.72 -12.78 12.96
C THR A 232 32.76 -12.73 14.08
N GLY A 233 32.35 -12.62 15.34
CA GLY A 233 33.28 -12.63 16.48
C GLY A 233 34.03 -13.95 16.68
N SER A 234 33.46 -15.06 16.21
CA SER A 234 34.06 -16.39 16.31
C SER A 234 35.24 -16.62 15.35
N GLN A 235 35.52 -15.67 14.46
CA GLN A 235 36.64 -15.74 13.51
C GLN A 235 37.96 -16.05 14.23
N THR A 236 38.30 -15.28 15.26
CA THR A 236 39.59 -15.41 15.97
C THR A 236 39.66 -16.70 16.81
N SER A 237 38.55 -17.12 17.42
CA SER A 237 38.51 -18.39 18.17
C SER A 237 38.66 -19.61 17.27
N LEU A 238 38.08 -19.58 16.07
CA LEU A 238 38.24 -20.65 15.08
C LEU A 238 39.67 -20.69 14.56
N GLN A 239 40.28 -19.52 14.30
CA GLN A 239 41.69 -19.45 13.93
C GLN A 239 42.59 -20.09 14.98
N PHE A 240 42.39 -19.77 16.26
CA PHE A 240 43.18 -20.36 17.35
C PHE A 240 42.99 -21.87 17.41
N ALA A 241 41.75 -22.37 17.34
CA ALA A 241 41.49 -23.81 17.40
C ALA A 241 42.13 -24.59 16.24
N LEU A 242 42.15 -24.01 15.03
CA LEU A 242 42.83 -24.59 13.87
C LEU A 242 44.36 -24.49 13.98
N ASP A 243 44.89 -23.36 14.48
CA ASP A 243 46.34 -23.16 14.66
C ASP A 243 46.89 -24.12 15.71
N ASP A 244 46.21 -24.27 16.84
CA ASP A 244 46.59 -25.19 17.92
C ASP A 244 46.60 -26.64 17.41
N TRP A 245 45.62 -27.02 16.57
CA TRP A 245 45.60 -28.35 15.96
C TRP A 245 46.74 -28.56 14.95
N LEU A 246 47.00 -27.59 14.09
CA LEU A 246 48.05 -27.68 13.06
C LEU A 246 49.47 -27.61 13.64
N ARG A 247 49.66 -26.90 14.77
CA ARG A 247 50.94 -26.82 15.51
C ARG A 247 51.12 -27.95 16.51
N GLY A 248 50.03 -28.64 16.87
CA GLY A 248 49.99 -29.72 17.84
C GLY A 248 51.13 -30.72 17.61
N SER A 249 52.05 -30.77 18.57
CA SER A 249 53.17 -31.70 18.61
C SER A 249 52.80 -32.80 19.60
N ASP A 250 52.10 -33.83 19.15
CA ASP A 250 52.09 -35.07 19.93
C ASP A 250 53.49 -35.70 19.81
N ALA A 251 54.35 -35.32 20.75
CA ALA A 251 55.69 -35.82 20.94
C ALA A 251 55.61 -37.32 21.27
N GLY A 252 55.71 -38.19 20.26
CA GLY A 252 55.91 -39.63 20.48
C GLY A 252 55.55 -40.57 19.33
N SER A 253 54.72 -40.18 18.36
CA SER A 253 54.29 -41.05 17.25
C SER A 253 54.92 -40.63 15.92
N TRP A 254 55.60 -41.57 15.24
CA TRP A 254 56.17 -41.43 13.89
C TRP A 254 55.09 -41.32 12.80
N TRP A 255 53.82 -41.55 13.15
CA TRP A 255 52.62 -41.18 12.40
C TRP A 255 51.94 -40.00 13.11
N CYS A 256 52.07 -38.77 12.58
CA CYS A 256 51.39 -37.58 13.11
C CYS A 256 50.24 -37.16 12.16
N PRO A 257 48.97 -37.50 12.45
CA PRO A 257 47.82 -37.19 11.58
C PRO A 257 47.60 -35.68 11.35
N HIS A 258 48.06 -34.83 12.28
CA HIS A 258 47.82 -33.38 12.27
C HIS A 258 48.59 -32.63 11.18
N LYS A 259 49.77 -33.11 10.76
CA LYS A 259 50.66 -32.37 9.85
C LYS A 259 50.17 -32.30 8.40
N ASN A 260 49.31 -33.23 7.98
CA ASN A 260 48.78 -33.34 6.61
C ASN A 260 47.26 -33.06 6.53
N ALA A 261 46.62 -32.66 7.65
CA ALA A 261 45.20 -32.35 7.68
C ALA A 261 44.85 -31.17 6.75
N ARG A 262 43.85 -31.37 5.89
CA ARG A 262 43.24 -30.30 5.10
C ARG A 262 41.88 -29.94 5.69
N PHE A 263 41.51 -28.67 5.64
CA PHE A 263 40.22 -28.18 6.13
C PHE A 263 39.45 -27.51 5.00
N SER A 264 38.16 -27.82 4.90
CA SER A 264 37.21 -27.10 4.05
C SER A 264 36.20 -26.43 4.98
N VAL A 265 36.28 -25.10 5.06
CA VAL A 265 35.46 -24.28 5.95
C VAL A 265 34.45 -23.51 5.10
N ILE A 266 33.18 -23.81 5.26
CA ILE A 266 32.10 -23.09 4.59
C ILE A 266 31.37 -22.23 5.60
N VAL A 267 31.43 -20.91 5.42
CA VAL A 267 30.84 -19.92 6.33
C VAL A 267 29.39 -19.62 5.92
N PRO A 268 28.40 -19.96 6.76
CA PRO A 268 27.00 -19.85 6.39
C PRO A 268 26.31 -18.54 6.80
N ASN A 269 26.89 -17.74 7.71
CA ASN A 269 26.22 -16.53 8.22
C ASN A 269 27.14 -15.36 8.61
N ALA A 270 28.39 -15.61 9.02
CA ALA A 270 29.31 -14.60 9.57
C ALA A 270 29.77 -13.53 8.55
N SER A 271 28.85 -12.69 8.11
CA SER A 271 28.96 -11.74 6.99
C SER A 271 29.92 -10.56 7.22
N GLY A 272 30.46 -10.39 8.44
CA GLY A 272 31.52 -9.42 8.76
C GLY A 272 32.93 -10.01 8.78
N MET A 273 33.10 -11.31 8.51
CA MET A 273 34.40 -11.99 8.54
C MET A 273 35.34 -11.44 7.45
N ARG A 274 36.64 -11.33 7.77
CA ARG A 274 37.66 -10.87 6.83
C ARG A 274 38.66 -11.97 6.52
N THR A 275 38.65 -12.48 5.29
CA THR A 275 39.56 -13.55 4.83
C THR A 275 41.04 -13.18 4.97
N LYS A 276 41.42 -11.93 4.68
CA LYS A 276 42.80 -11.45 4.87
C LYS A 276 43.30 -11.57 6.30
N ASP A 277 42.40 -11.31 7.25
CA ASP A 277 42.70 -11.40 8.69
C ASP A 277 42.53 -12.85 9.19
N PHE A 278 42.10 -13.79 8.34
CA PHE A 278 41.93 -15.20 8.66
C PHE A 278 43.23 -16.00 8.55
N PHE A 279 43.96 -15.81 7.46
CA PHE A 279 45.20 -16.55 7.22
C PHE A 279 46.35 -15.95 8.04
N ARG A 280 47.02 -16.79 8.83
CA ARG A 280 48.33 -16.46 9.43
C ARG A 280 49.44 -16.77 8.43
N GLU A 281 50.57 -16.07 8.53
CA GLU A 281 51.77 -16.28 7.68
C GLU A 281 52.25 -17.73 7.64
N SER A 282 51.92 -18.54 8.65
CA SER A 282 52.28 -19.96 8.79
C SER A 282 51.40 -20.96 8.03
N TRP A 283 50.31 -20.54 7.37
CA TRP A 283 49.37 -21.44 6.68
C TRP A 283 49.50 -21.30 5.16
N SER A 284 49.68 -22.42 4.44
CA SER A 284 49.53 -22.41 2.97
C SER A 284 48.04 -22.45 2.60
N ALA A 285 47.65 -21.73 1.56
CA ALA A 285 46.28 -21.73 1.03
C ALA A 285 45.79 -23.13 0.60
N GLU A 286 46.71 -24.07 0.38
CA GLU A 286 46.41 -25.48 0.08
C GLU A 286 45.90 -26.28 1.29
N ARG A 287 46.07 -25.79 2.52
CA ARG A 287 45.69 -26.51 3.75
C ARG A 287 44.29 -26.15 4.24
N ILE A 288 43.84 -24.92 4.02
CA ILE A 288 42.54 -24.44 4.51
C ILE A 288 41.85 -23.71 3.37
N GLU A 289 40.80 -24.33 2.84
CA GLU A 289 39.88 -23.72 1.88
C GLU A 289 38.75 -23.05 2.65
N ILE A 290 38.45 -21.80 2.31
CA ILE A 290 37.37 -21.03 2.94
C ILE A 290 36.47 -20.48 1.85
N GLY A 291 35.18 -20.73 1.99
CA GLY A 291 34.15 -20.11 1.15
C GLY A 291 32.93 -19.75 1.98
N SER A 292 32.16 -18.75 1.56
CA SER A 292 30.95 -18.31 2.25
C SER A 292 29.74 -18.48 1.35
N THR A 293 28.63 -18.98 1.91
CA THR A 293 27.34 -19.00 1.21
C THR A 293 26.54 -17.71 1.41
N VAL A 294 27.08 -16.74 2.16
CA VAL A 294 26.47 -15.43 2.40
C VAL A 294 27.42 -14.32 1.97
N ILE A 295 26.86 -13.29 1.35
CA ILE A 295 27.59 -12.11 0.87
C ILE A 295 27.98 -11.24 2.07
N PRO A 296 29.16 -10.60 2.11
CA PRO A 296 29.55 -9.72 3.21
C PRO A 296 28.52 -8.62 3.48
N ALA A 297 28.24 -8.32 4.75
CA ALA A 297 27.23 -7.34 5.15
C ALA A 297 27.54 -5.93 4.63
N ARG A 298 28.83 -5.59 4.48
CA ARG A 298 29.25 -4.33 3.87
C ARG A 298 28.84 -4.21 2.40
N VAL A 299 28.90 -5.32 1.64
CA VAL A 299 28.47 -5.34 0.24
C VAL A 299 26.94 -5.24 0.17
N GLN A 300 26.21 -5.93 1.05
CA GLN A 300 24.75 -5.79 1.17
C GLN A 300 24.34 -4.35 1.50
N LEU A 301 25.03 -3.71 2.44
CA LEU A 301 24.84 -2.31 2.79
C LEU A 301 25.10 -1.39 1.59
N ASN A 302 26.26 -1.51 0.93
CA ASN A 302 26.61 -0.71 -0.23
C ASN A 302 25.59 -0.88 -1.37
N ALA A 303 25.05 -2.09 -1.58
CA ALA A 303 24.02 -2.35 -2.57
C ALA A 303 22.71 -1.60 -2.26
N VAL A 304 22.30 -1.57 -0.99
CA VAL A 304 21.13 -0.77 -0.56
C VAL A 304 21.40 0.72 -0.77
N LEU A 305 22.59 1.22 -0.41
CA LEU A 305 22.94 2.63 -0.60
C LEU A 305 22.99 3.01 -2.08
N HIS A 306 23.57 2.15 -2.93
CA HIS A 306 23.60 2.31 -4.38
C HIS A 306 22.18 2.35 -4.97
N PHE A 307 21.31 1.41 -4.54
CA PHE A 307 19.91 1.42 -4.90
C PHE A 307 19.19 2.71 -4.46
N LEU A 308 19.42 3.19 -3.24
CA LEU A 308 18.80 4.42 -2.75
C LEU A 308 19.27 5.68 -3.50
N ALA A 309 20.50 5.67 -4.02
CA ALA A 309 21.06 6.76 -4.82
C ALA A 309 20.50 6.78 -6.26
N GLY A 310 20.45 5.62 -6.94
CA GLY A 310 20.05 5.51 -8.35
C GLY A 310 18.59 5.14 -8.62
N ARG A 311 17.93 4.40 -7.71
CA ARG A 311 16.58 3.80 -7.86
C ARG A 311 16.34 3.14 -9.21
N ASP A 312 15.54 3.75 -10.07
CA ASP A 312 15.17 3.24 -11.39
C ASP A 312 16.33 3.26 -12.40
N ALA A 313 17.37 4.03 -12.11
CA ALA A 313 18.61 4.06 -12.88
C ALA A 313 19.65 3.02 -12.43
N ALA A 314 19.47 2.37 -11.28
CA ALA A 314 20.38 1.32 -10.81
C ALA A 314 20.18 0.05 -11.64
N ARG A 315 21.23 -0.46 -12.29
CA ARG A 315 21.16 -1.63 -13.16
C ARG A 315 21.63 -2.87 -12.41
N SER A 316 21.07 -4.03 -12.74
CA SER A 316 21.47 -5.31 -12.14
C SER A 316 22.90 -5.71 -12.45
N THR A 317 23.46 -5.22 -13.56
CA THR A 317 24.85 -5.44 -13.98
C THR A 317 25.83 -4.47 -13.33
N ASP A 318 25.35 -3.45 -12.61
CA ASP A 318 26.23 -2.50 -11.93
C ASP A 318 27.03 -3.27 -10.88
N THR A 319 28.34 -3.06 -10.88
CA THR A 319 29.25 -3.74 -9.96
C THR A 319 29.28 -2.97 -8.65
N ILE A 320 28.73 -3.58 -7.60
CA ILE A 320 28.76 -2.98 -6.27
C ILE A 320 30.19 -2.98 -5.75
N ALA A 321 30.75 -1.77 -5.65
CA ALA A 321 32.11 -1.55 -5.17
C ALA A 321 32.23 -1.89 -3.68
N ALA A 322 33.42 -2.31 -3.26
CA ALA A 322 33.73 -2.58 -1.86
C ALA A 322 33.64 -1.33 -0.96
N LYS A 323 33.74 -0.13 -1.55
CA LYS A 323 33.49 1.16 -0.91
C LYS A 323 32.30 1.83 -1.60
N ALA A 324 31.36 2.36 -0.82
CA ALA A 324 30.29 3.17 -1.38
C ALA A 324 30.89 4.42 -2.06
N THR A 325 30.69 4.60 -3.35
CA THR A 325 31.21 5.78 -4.10
C THR A 325 30.11 6.79 -4.41
N ASP A 326 28.86 6.37 -4.31
CA ASP A 326 27.73 7.17 -4.78
C ASP A 326 27.26 8.15 -3.71
N ARG A 327 27.07 9.39 -4.14
CA ARG A 327 26.46 10.42 -3.29
C ARG A 327 24.97 10.13 -3.16
N ILE A 328 24.54 9.90 -1.92
CA ILE A 328 23.15 9.63 -1.59
C ILE A 328 22.41 10.97 -1.50
N PRO A 329 21.15 11.07 -1.99
CA PRO A 329 20.35 12.29 -1.86
C PRO A 329 19.86 12.52 -0.41
N GLY A 330 20.78 12.81 0.51
CA GLY A 330 20.53 13.11 1.91
C GLY A 330 21.54 12.47 2.87
N ARG A 331 21.51 12.90 4.13
CA ARG A 331 22.32 12.31 5.20
C ARG A 331 21.78 10.94 5.61
N VAL A 332 22.69 10.00 5.86
CA VAL A 332 22.39 8.64 6.31
C VAL A 332 22.94 8.42 7.72
N ALA A 333 22.11 7.91 8.63
CA ALA A 333 22.55 7.43 9.93
C ALA A 333 22.59 5.90 9.94
N ILE A 334 23.68 5.31 10.43
CA ILE A 334 23.83 3.87 10.59
C ILE A 334 23.88 3.55 12.08
N LEU A 335 22.89 2.82 12.57
CA LEU A 335 22.87 2.25 13.90
C LEU A 335 23.58 0.89 13.90
N THR A 336 24.58 0.73 14.77
CA THR A 336 25.28 -0.55 14.92
C THR A 336 25.59 -0.88 16.38
N GLU A 337 25.67 -2.18 16.69
CA GLU A 337 25.95 -2.68 18.03
C GLU A 337 27.36 -2.27 18.52
N SER A 338 27.46 -1.96 19.80
CA SER A 338 28.75 -1.76 20.48
C SER A 338 29.35 -3.11 20.89
N ASN A 339 30.69 -3.20 20.93
CA ASN A 339 31.42 -4.36 21.46
C ASN A 339 31.20 -5.73 20.76
N THR A 340 30.69 -5.76 19.51
CA THR A 340 30.62 -7.00 18.71
C THR A 340 31.60 -6.98 17.53
N GLY A 341 32.04 -8.17 17.11
CA GLY A 341 32.87 -8.33 15.90
C GLY A 341 32.16 -7.83 14.65
N PHE A 342 30.84 -8.00 14.58
CA PHE A 342 29.99 -7.49 13.51
C PHE A 342 29.95 -5.95 13.49
N GLY A 343 29.66 -5.29 14.62
CA GLY A 343 29.61 -3.81 14.68
C GLY A 343 30.95 -3.15 14.36
N LYS A 344 32.07 -3.77 14.77
CA LYS A 344 33.42 -3.32 14.40
C LYS A 344 33.67 -3.42 12.89
N SER A 345 33.13 -4.43 12.22
CA SER A 345 33.31 -4.61 10.77
C SER A 345 32.66 -3.51 9.94
N ILE A 346 31.56 -2.92 10.43
CA ILE A 346 30.79 -1.84 9.78
C ILE A 346 31.30 -0.45 10.14
N ALA A 347 31.95 -0.27 11.30
CA ALA A 347 32.41 1.04 11.77
C ALA A 347 33.30 1.81 10.77
N ALA A 348 34.02 1.10 9.90
CA ALA A 348 34.88 1.70 8.86
C ALA A 348 34.10 2.40 7.73
N VAL A 349 32.76 2.33 7.72
CA VAL A 349 31.89 3.03 6.75
C VAL A 349 31.69 4.50 7.10
N GLY A 350 31.81 4.89 8.38
CA GLY A 350 31.59 6.26 8.86
C GLY A 350 32.66 7.28 8.47
N SER A 351 33.61 6.94 7.59
CA SER A 351 34.64 7.86 7.09
C SER A 351 34.20 8.67 5.87
N GLN A 352 32.91 8.69 5.56
CA GLN A 352 32.31 9.46 4.46
C GLN A 352 31.47 10.61 4.99
N ASP A 353 31.57 11.79 4.37
CA ASP A 353 30.93 13.03 4.84
C ASP A 353 29.40 12.94 5.00
N ASP A 354 28.74 12.04 4.24
CA ASP A 354 27.27 11.89 4.25
C ASP A 354 26.75 10.77 5.18
N ILE A 355 27.64 9.96 5.79
CA ILE A 355 27.26 8.79 6.60
C ILE A 355 27.74 8.96 8.05
N THR A 356 26.80 8.99 8.98
CA THR A 356 27.08 9.04 10.43
C THR A 356 26.80 7.69 11.08
N VAL A 357 27.78 7.10 11.75
CA VAL A 357 27.62 5.84 12.48
C VAL A 357 27.35 6.13 13.96
N LEU A 358 26.17 5.74 14.44
CA LEU A 358 25.76 5.85 15.84
C LEU A 358 25.74 4.45 16.46
N ARG A 359 26.35 4.30 17.64
CA ARG A 359 26.44 3.00 18.31
C ARG A 359 25.45 2.88 19.44
N PHE A 360 24.77 1.74 19.53
CA PHE A 360 23.88 1.45 20.65
C PHE A 360 24.48 0.39 21.58
N PRO A 361 24.12 0.40 22.88
CA PRO A 361 24.57 -0.61 23.85
C PRO A 361 24.11 -2.02 23.48
N MET A 362 24.83 -3.05 23.93
CA MET A 362 24.40 -4.45 23.74
C MET A 362 23.09 -4.76 24.45
N HIS A 363 22.29 -5.67 23.88
CA HIS A 363 21.06 -6.22 24.47
C HIS A 363 19.97 -5.17 24.76
N VAL A 364 19.73 -4.25 23.82
CA VAL A 364 18.68 -3.22 23.94
C VAL A 364 17.29 -3.85 24.09
N SER A 365 17.09 -5.06 23.57
CA SER A 365 15.90 -5.89 23.77
C SER A 365 15.49 -6.09 25.24
N ARG A 366 16.39 -5.93 26.23
CA ARG A 366 16.00 -5.98 27.66
C ARG A 366 15.19 -4.77 28.11
N LEU A 367 15.45 -3.60 27.52
CA LEU A 367 14.68 -2.37 27.72
C LEU A 367 13.24 -2.53 27.22
N LYS A 368 12.99 -3.50 26.33
CA LYS A 368 11.65 -3.84 25.81
C LYS A 368 10.69 -4.23 26.93
N SER A 369 11.15 -4.88 27.99
CA SER A 369 10.27 -5.28 29.10
C SER A 369 9.66 -4.07 29.82
N GLU A 370 10.47 -3.03 30.06
CA GLU A 370 10.03 -1.76 30.63
C GLU A 370 9.19 -0.93 29.65
N TYR A 371 9.63 -0.79 28.40
CA TYR A 371 8.85 -0.11 27.37
C TYR A 371 7.51 -0.80 27.11
N ALA A 372 7.46 -2.13 27.10
CA ALA A 372 6.22 -2.89 26.95
C ALA A 372 5.28 -2.65 28.14
N GLN A 373 5.79 -2.46 29.35
CA GLN A 373 4.97 -2.06 30.49
C GLN A 373 4.48 -0.60 30.36
N LEU A 374 5.31 0.32 29.88
CA LEU A 374 4.92 1.71 29.61
C LEU A 374 3.84 1.79 28.53
N PHE A 375 4.02 1.11 27.40
CA PHE A 375 3.02 1.02 26.34
C PHE A 375 1.72 0.40 26.84
N ARG A 376 1.78 -0.71 27.62
CA ARG A 376 0.59 -1.29 28.24
C ARG A 376 -0.15 -0.30 29.14
N LYS A 377 0.57 0.50 29.94
CA LYS A 377 -0.04 1.54 30.78
C LYS A 377 -0.66 2.65 29.95
N GLN A 378 -0.02 3.05 28.84
CA GLN A 378 -0.52 4.10 27.95
C GLN A 378 -1.77 3.65 27.18
N ASP A 379 -1.78 2.41 26.69
CA ASP A 379 -2.93 1.80 26.01
C ASP A 379 -4.13 1.61 26.97
N GLN A 380 -3.86 1.23 28.22
CA GLN A 380 -4.85 1.16 29.29
C GLN A 380 -5.44 2.55 29.63
N GLN A 381 -4.60 3.58 29.68
CA GLN A 381 -5.05 4.96 29.87
C GLN A 381 -5.87 5.51 28.70
N ALA A 382 -5.63 5.02 27.47
CA ALA A 382 -6.38 5.37 26.28
C ALA A 382 -7.72 4.63 26.12
N GLY A 383 -8.07 3.71 27.04
CA GLY A 383 -9.35 2.98 27.03
C GLY A 383 -9.48 1.92 25.92
N LEU A 384 -8.37 1.49 25.32
CA LEU A 384 -8.36 0.45 24.29
C LEU A 384 -8.60 -0.94 24.91
N PRO A 385 -9.44 -1.81 24.31
CA PRO A 385 -9.77 -3.12 24.89
C PRO A 385 -8.54 -4.03 24.95
N ALA A 386 -8.38 -4.75 26.07
CA ALA A 386 -7.26 -5.64 26.36
C ALA A 386 -6.99 -6.72 25.29
N ALA A 387 -7.98 -7.03 24.44
CA ALA A 387 -7.84 -7.97 23.32
C ALA A 387 -7.02 -7.40 22.14
N ALA A 388 -6.91 -6.07 22.00
CA ALA A 388 -5.98 -5.43 21.07
C ALA A 388 -4.54 -5.39 21.61
N THR A 389 -4.35 -5.74 22.89
CA THR A 389 -3.09 -5.68 23.65
C THR A 389 -2.32 -7.01 23.65
N ILE A 390 -2.66 -7.96 22.77
CA ILE A 390 -2.07 -9.31 22.78
C ILE A 390 -0.63 -9.36 22.21
N ALA A 391 -0.14 -8.29 21.60
CA ALA A 391 1.10 -8.30 20.80
C ALA A 391 2.40 -7.91 21.56
N ALA A 392 2.54 -8.25 22.85
CA ALA A 392 3.78 -7.97 23.60
C ALA A 392 4.32 -9.13 24.45
N SER A 393 3.62 -10.27 24.51
CA SER A 393 3.94 -11.37 25.44
C SER A 393 4.64 -12.59 24.82
N GLY A 394 4.90 -12.62 23.51
CA GLY A 394 5.44 -13.83 22.84
C GLY A 394 6.94 -14.06 22.97
N PHE A 395 7.72 -13.07 23.41
CA PHE A 395 9.19 -13.13 23.46
C PHE A 395 9.74 -12.70 24.83
N GLU A 396 9.04 -13.04 25.92
CA GLU A 396 9.62 -12.89 27.26
C GLU A 396 10.75 -13.91 27.40
N ASP A 397 11.97 -13.42 27.68
CA ASP A 397 13.16 -14.24 27.88
C ASP A 397 12.93 -15.17 29.08
N ALA A 398 12.66 -16.44 28.81
CA ALA A 398 12.80 -17.49 29.80
C ALA A 398 14.30 -17.72 30.08
N GLY A 399 14.89 -16.88 30.95
CA GLY A 399 16.03 -17.26 31.78
C GLY A 399 17.42 -17.44 31.13
N GLY A 400 17.72 -16.85 29.97
CA GLY A 400 19.08 -16.86 29.42
C GLY A 400 20.04 -15.94 30.19
N VAL A 401 21.14 -16.47 30.73
CA VAL A 401 22.25 -15.68 31.29
C VAL A 401 22.83 -14.83 30.16
N ALA A 402 22.96 -13.52 30.37
CA ALA A 402 23.46 -12.61 29.34
C ALA A 402 24.90 -12.94 28.99
N GLU A 403 25.18 -13.04 27.69
CA GLU A 403 26.52 -12.87 27.19
C GLU A 403 27.04 -11.46 27.47
N GLY A 404 28.26 -11.36 28.02
CA GLY A 404 28.90 -10.10 28.39
C GLY A 404 28.91 -9.84 29.90
N VAL A 405 29.33 -8.63 30.30
CA VAL A 405 29.38 -8.26 31.72
C VAL A 405 27.94 -8.05 32.22
N PRO A 406 27.46 -8.81 33.22
CA PRO A 406 26.12 -8.61 33.77
C PRO A 406 25.97 -7.20 34.32
N ALA A 407 24.86 -6.54 34.00
CA ALA A 407 24.57 -5.20 34.51
C ALA A 407 24.44 -5.23 36.04
N GLN A 408 25.38 -4.61 36.74
CA GLN A 408 25.41 -4.57 38.22
C GLN A 408 24.49 -3.49 38.81
N GLY A 409 24.09 -2.50 38.00
CA GLY A 409 23.35 -1.31 38.46
C GLY A 409 21.82 -1.41 38.39
N GLY A 410 21.27 -2.58 38.05
CA GLY A 410 19.82 -2.82 37.99
C GLY A 410 19.07 -1.72 37.22
N ALA A 411 18.05 -1.14 37.84
CA ALA A 411 17.21 -0.08 37.25
C ALA A 411 17.98 1.19 36.84
N ALA A 412 19.08 1.54 37.54
CA ALA A 412 19.87 2.73 37.21
C ALA A 412 20.61 2.56 35.86
N THR A 413 21.10 1.35 35.57
CA THR A 413 21.71 1.03 34.26
C THR A 413 20.68 1.09 33.14
N VAL A 414 19.46 0.61 33.41
CA VAL A 414 18.35 0.69 32.45
C VAL A 414 18.00 2.14 32.14
N ALA A 415 17.86 2.99 33.15
CA ALA A 415 17.60 4.43 32.96
C ALA A 415 18.72 5.14 32.17
N ALA A 416 19.98 4.83 32.44
CA ALA A 416 21.11 5.38 31.69
C ALA A 416 21.10 4.93 30.22
N ASN A 417 20.82 3.66 29.96
CA ASN A 417 20.70 3.13 28.59
C ASN A 417 19.51 3.76 27.84
N ASN A 418 18.39 4.01 28.52
CA ASN A 418 17.26 4.76 27.96
C ASN A 418 17.67 6.18 27.56
N ALA A 419 18.38 6.91 28.44
CA ALA A 419 18.87 8.26 28.13
C ALA A 419 19.84 8.28 26.92
N VAL A 420 20.69 7.26 26.78
CA VAL A 420 21.55 7.10 25.59
C VAL A 420 20.70 6.90 24.33
N LEU A 421 19.67 6.06 24.39
CA LEU A 421 18.79 5.80 23.25
C LEU A 421 17.97 7.04 22.86
N GLU A 422 17.46 7.79 23.83
CA GLU A 422 16.80 9.09 23.61
C GLU A 422 17.74 10.12 22.98
N ASN A 423 19.00 10.15 23.40
CA ASN A 423 20.02 11.00 22.79
C ASN A 423 20.31 10.59 21.33
N ILE A 424 20.35 9.29 21.03
CA ILE A 424 20.49 8.78 19.65
C ILE A 424 19.29 9.23 18.81
N LEU A 425 18.06 9.01 19.29
CA LEU A 425 16.83 9.37 18.56
C LEU A 425 16.70 10.88 18.36
N SER A 426 17.01 11.68 19.37
CA SER A 426 17.01 13.14 19.26
C SER A 426 18.09 13.65 18.31
N THR A 427 19.27 13.00 18.26
CA THR A 427 20.30 13.29 17.25
C THR A 427 19.79 13.00 15.85
N ILE A 428 19.11 11.86 15.66
CA ILE A 428 18.53 11.49 14.35
C ILE A 428 17.53 12.56 13.88
N SER A 429 16.66 13.00 14.77
CA SER A 429 15.66 14.03 14.49
C SER A 429 16.30 15.41 14.24
N ARG A 430 17.23 15.84 15.11
CA ARG A 430 17.87 17.17 15.05
C ARG A 430 18.70 17.35 13.79
N GLU A 431 19.43 16.32 13.36
CA GLU A 431 20.27 16.39 12.17
C GLU A 431 19.52 16.09 10.86
N ARG A 432 18.21 15.80 10.95
CA ARG A 432 17.31 15.58 9.81
C ARG A 432 17.83 14.51 8.85
N PHE A 433 18.24 13.36 9.38
CA PHE A 433 18.59 12.21 8.54
C PHE A 433 17.39 11.78 7.71
N ARG A 434 17.60 11.48 6.43
CA ARG A 434 16.55 10.98 5.54
C ARG A 434 16.44 9.46 5.57
N TYR A 435 17.58 8.80 5.79
CA TYR A 435 17.69 7.35 5.83
C TYR A 435 18.37 6.91 7.12
N VAL A 436 17.81 5.87 7.76
CA VAL A 436 18.42 5.22 8.92
C VAL A 436 18.61 3.73 8.63
N GLY A 437 19.84 3.26 8.70
CA GLY A 437 20.19 1.85 8.61
C GLY A 437 20.29 1.23 9.99
N VAL A 438 19.60 0.12 10.26
CA VAL A 438 19.75 -0.64 11.52
C VAL A 438 20.50 -1.94 11.24
N LEU A 439 21.76 -2.00 11.66
CA LEU A 439 22.65 -3.15 11.50
C LEU A 439 22.95 -3.78 12.87
N ALA A 440 22.14 -4.78 13.22
CA ALA A 440 22.25 -5.56 14.44
C ALA A 440 22.44 -7.06 14.12
N THR A 441 23.09 -7.78 15.03
CA THR A 441 23.23 -9.24 14.99
C THR A 441 21.90 -9.91 15.34
N ASP A 442 21.17 -9.41 16.35
CA ASP A 442 19.85 -9.92 16.75
C ASP A 442 18.71 -9.24 15.98
N THR A 443 17.84 -10.04 15.34
CA THR A 443 16.63 -9.54 14.66
C THR A 443 15.65 -8.88 15.63
N ARG A 444 15.60 -9.29 16.89
CA ARG A 444 14.75 -8.66 17.92
C ARG A 444 15.19 -7.24 18.27
N ASP A 445 16.50 -6.98 18.27
CA ASP A 445 17.03 -5.63 18.45
C ASP A 445 16.67 -4.75 17.25
N LYS A 446 16.69 -5.29 16.01
CA LYS A 446 16.17 -4.60 14.82
C LYS A 446 14.69 -4.22 15.00
N LEU A 447 13.85 -5.18 15.39
CA LEU A 447 12.41 -4.95 15.61
C LEU A 447 12.15 -3.84 16.64
N PHE A 448 12.87 -3.87 17.76
CA PHE A 448 12.74 -2.89 18.83
C PHE A 448 13.19 -1.48 18.39
N LEU A 449 14.38 -1.37 17.79
CA LEU A 449 14.90 -0.07 17.35
C LEU A 449 14.06 0.56 16.26
N ILE A 450 13.60 -0.22 15.28
CA ILE A 450 12.75 0.29 14.19
C ILE A 450 11.42 0.79 14.75
N ARG A 451 10.82 0.08 15.73
CA ARG A 451 9.60 0.55 16.40
C ARG A 451 9.82 1.93 17.02
N LEU A 452 10.88 2.10 17.79
CA LEU A 452 11.23 3.39 18.40
C LEU A 452 11.50 4.47 17.35
N ILE A 453 12.28 4.17 16.31
CA ILE A 453 12.55 5.13 15.23
C ILE A 453 11.24 5.58 14.56
N ARG A 454 10.31 4.67 14.28
CA ARG A 454 9.02 5.01 13.66
C ARG A 454 8.11 5.85 14.57
N GLU A 455 8.21 5.67 15.88
CA GLU A 455 7.44 6.43 16.87
C GLU A 455 8.00 7.85 17.05
N PHE A 456 9.33 7.98 17.23
CA PHE A 456 10.01 9.25 17.52
C PHE A 456 10.39 10.05 16.26
N CYS A 457 10.71 9.37 15.15
CA CYS A 457 11.21 9.94 13.89
C CYS A 457 10.41 9.39 12.68
N PRO A 458 9.12 9.75 12.53
CA PRO A 458 8.22 9.15 11.53
C PRO A 458 8.60 9.45 10.07
N ASP A 459 9.34 10.51 9.81
CA ASP A 459 9.67 10.98 8.45
C ASP A 459 10.93 10.32 7.85
N VAL A 460 11.47 9.30 8.51
CA VAL A 460 12.71 8.62 8.10
C VAL A 460 12.42 7.31 7.39
N GLN A 461 13.13 7.06 6.29
CA GLN A 461 13.11 5.77 5.61
C GLN A 461 14.12 4.82 6.24
N VAL A 462 13.64 3.71 6.78
CA VAL A 462 14.48 2.73 7.49
C VAL A 462 14.89 1.61 6.55
N PHE A 463 16.13 1.17 6.67
CA PHE A 463 16.63 -0.02 5.99
C PHE A 463 17.44 -0.92 6.93
N VAL A 464 17.52 -2.21 6.62
CA VAL A 464 18.26 -3.22 7.38
C VAL A 464 19.02 -4.15 6.46
N THR A 465 19.99 -4.89 7.02
CA THR A 465 20.68 -5.98 6.34
C THR A 465 20.25 -7.33 6.91
N GLN A 466 20.33 -8.37 6.08
CA GLN A 466 19.85 -9.74 6.31
C GLN A 466 18.32 -9.83 6.43
N ALA A 467 17.74 -10.75 5.66
CA ALA A 467 16.31 -11.04 5.70
C ALA A 467 16.00 -12.10 6.77
N ASP A 468 14.89 -11.90 7.49
CA ASP A 468 14.39 -12.79 8.54
C ASP A 468 12.87 -12.65 8.61
N LEU A 469 12.13 -13.78 8.60
CA LEU A 469 10.67 -13.77 8.66
C LEU A 469 10.12 -13.13 9.95
N LEU A 470 10.93 -13.03 11.02
CA LEU A 470 10.55 -12.27 12.22
C LEU A 470 10.27 -10.79 11.93
N LEU A 471 10.90 -10.20 10.90
CA LEU A 471 10.60 -8.83 10.47
C LEU A 471 9.19 -8.70 9.85
N ALA A 472 8.60 -9.81 9.41
CA ALA A 472 7.25 -9.89 8.88
C ALA A 472 6.21 -10.34 9.91
N HIS A 473 6.57 -10.39 11.20
CA HIS A 473 5.65 -10.82 12.25
C HIS A 473 4.45 -9.86 12.37
N PRO A 474 3.19 -10.37 12.44
CA PRO A 474 1.97 -9.55 12.44
C PRO A 474 1.98 -8.39 13.44
N ASP A 475 2.45 -8.64 14.66
CA ASP A 475 2.56 -7.66 15.75
C ASP A 475 3.44 -6.44 15.41
N TYR A 476 4.42 -6.59 14.51
CA TYR A 476 5.36 -5.54 14.15
C TYR A 476 5.10 -4.95 12.76
N LEU A 477 4.20 -5.53 11.95
CA LEU A 477 3.97 -5.13 10.56
C LEU A 477 3.64 -3.64 10.40
N TYR A 478 2.93 -3.05 11.36
CA TYR A 478 2.61 -1.62 11.33
C TYR A 478 3.88 -0.73 11.28
N HIS A 479 4.93 -1.11 11.99
CA HIS A 479 6.21 -0.38 12.03
C HIS A 479 7.18 -0.85 10.93
N MET A 480 7.09 -2.12 10.53
CA MET A 480 7.95 -2.73 9.51
C MET A 480 7.54 -2.38 8.09
N LYS A 481 6.33 -1.85 7.87
CA LYS A 481 5.90 -1.40 6.55
C LYS A 481 6.96 -0.52 5.90
N SER A 482 7.25 -0.82 4.64
CA SER A 482 8.19 -0.06 3.81
C SER A 482 9.64 -0.09 4.26
N VAL A 483 10.02 -0.93 5.23
CA VAL A 483 11.44 -1.14 5.56
C VAL A 483 12.12 -1.83 4.38
N ILE A 484 13.26 -1.29 3.95
CA ILE A 484 14.07 -1.86 2.87
C ILE A 484 15.08 -2.84 3.48
N VAL A 485 15.26 -4.00 2.86
CA VAL A 485 16.08 -5.10 3.36
C VAL A 485 17.10 -5.48 2.27
N GLY A 486 18.38 -5.28 2.56
CA GLY A 486 19.46 -5.83 1.75
C GLY A 486 19.85 -7.23 2.24
N SER A 487 19.83 -8.23 1.38
CA SER A 487 20.13 -9.61 1.78
C SER A 487 20.78 -10.42 0.66
N THR A 488 21.45 -11.53 1.01
CA THR A 488 21.88 -12.55 0.03
C THR A 488 20.73 -13.38 -0.49
N TYR A 489 19.72 -13.63 0.36
CA TYR A 489 18.53 -14.42 0.02
C TYR A 489 17.28 -13.56 0.29
N PRO A 490 16.34 -13.44 -0.66
CA PRO A 490 15.21 -12.51 -0.55
C PRO A 490 14.08 -13.02 0.35
N LEU A 491 14.08 -14.31 0.73
CA LEU A 491 12.99 -14.98 1.45
C LEU A 491 11.62 -14.78 0.75
N TYR A 492 11.64 -14.78 -0.59
CA TYR A 492 10.46 -14.65 -1.43
C TYR A 492 10.17 -16.01 -2.09
N PRO A 493 9.23 -16.82 -1.57
CA PRO A 493 9.03 -18.20 -2.03
C PRO A 493 8.79 -18.38 -3.54
N PRO A 494 8.06 -17.47 -4.24
CA PRO A 494 7.94 -17.57 -5.70
C PRO A 494 9.28 -17.40 -6.43
N GLY A 495 10.27 -16.75 -5.81
CA GLY A 495 11.59 -16.47 -6.36
C GLY A 495 12.46 -17.70 -6.61
N GLN A 496 12.22 -18.81 -5.88
CA GLN A 496 12.98 -20.05 -6.06
C GLN A 496 12.86 -20.61 -7.51
N LYS A 497 11.70 -20.40 -8.15
CA LYS A 497 11.47 -20.78 -9.56
C LYS A 497 12.28 -19.94 -10.55
N TRP A 498 12.69 -18.73 -10.16
CA TRP A 498 13.49 -17.86 -11.02
C TRP A 498 14.95 -18.32 -11.12
N SER A 499 15.47 -18.97 -10.07
CA SER A 499 16.82 -19.54 -10.02
C SER A 499 16.89 -21.01 -10.45
N ASN A 500 15.86 -21.80 -10.17
CA ASN A 500 15.80 -23.20 -10.59
C ASN A 500 14.35 -23.55 -11.01
N PRO A 501 14.04 -23.47 -12.32
CA PRO A 501 12.70 -23.73 -12.83
C PRO A 501 12.22 -25.18 -12.65
N ASP A 502 13.16 -26.13 -12.67
CA ASP A 502 12.88 -27.57 -12.62
C ASP A 502 12.68 -28.09 -11.19
N ALA A 503 12.85 -27.23 -10.18
CA ALA A 503 12.62 -27.57 -8.79
C ALA A 503 11.12 -27.88 -8.53
N SER A 504 10.82 -29.14 -8.25
CA SER A 504 9.46 -29.62 -7.94
C SER A 504 9.00 -29.26 -6.52
N GLU A 505 9.94 -29.05 -5.60
CA GLU A 505 9.67 -28.73 -4.20
C GLU A 505 10.12 -27.32 -3.84
N ARG A 506 9.32 -26.62 -3.02
CA ARG A 506 9.64 -25.29 -2.49
C ARG A 506 9.99 -25.40 -1.02
N LEU A 507 11.21 -25.04 -0.67
CA LEU A 507 11.63 -25.04 0.73
C LEU A 507 11.37 -23.67 1.35
N LEU A 508 10.43 -23.60 2.29
CA LEU A 508 10.25 -22.40 3.10
C LEU A 508 11.28 -22.39 4.23
N VAL A 509 12.08 -21.33 4.27
CA VAL A 509 13.15 -21.13 5.24
C VAL A 509 12.84 -19.90 6.09
N SER A 510 13.19 -19.96 7.37
CA SER A 510 12.86 -18.95 8.39
C SER A 510 13.72 -17.69 8.33
N SER A 511 14.98 -17.81 7.94
CA SER A 511 15.93 -16.69 7.89
C SER A 511 16.97 -16.88 6.80
N ALA A 512 17.60 -15.79 6.36
CA ALA A 512 18.73 -15.84 5.43
C ALA A 512 19.91 -16.63 6.01
N ALA A 513 20.08 -16.63 7.34
CA ALA A 513 21.07 -17.45 8.03
C ALA A 513 20.78 -18.94 7.86
N ALA A 514 19.54 -19.38 8.11
CA ALA A 514 19.14 -20.76 7.91
C ALA A 514 19.31 -21.21 6.44
N GLN A 515 18.98 -20.35 5.47
CA GLN A 515 19.21 -20.66 4.06
C GLN A 515 20.70 -20.75 3.72
N GLY A 516 21.53 -19.90 4.33
CA GLY A 516 22.99 -19.98 4.27
C GLY A 516 23.53 -21.32 4.79
N TYR A 517 23.02 -21.81 5.93
CA TYR A 517 23.38 -23.13 6.48
C TYR A 517 22.93 -24.30 5.61
N TYR A 518 21.72 -24.22 5.05
CA TYR A 518 21.23 -25.22 4.10
C TYR A 518 22.15 -25.31 2.87
N ASN A 519 22.45 -24.17 2.23
CA ASN A 519 23.36 -24.12 1.09
C ASN A 519 24.79 -24.52 1.46
N ALA A 520 25.27 -24.16 2.67
CA ALA A 520 26.61 -24.55 3.13
C ALA A 520 26.71 -26.06 3.33
N THR A 521 25.64 -26.69 3.83
CA THR A 521 25.56 -28.16 3.98
C THR A 521 25.60 -28.85 2.62
N LEU A 522 24.87 -28.34 1.63
CA LEU A 522 24.90 -28.86 0.27
C LEU A 522 26.27 -28.69 -0.40
N ALA A 523 26.88 -27.51 -0.27
CA ALA A 523 28.21 -27.23 -0.78
C ALA A 523 29.27 -28.14 -0.15
N THR A 524 29.17 -28.41 1.16
CA THR A 524 30.05 -29.34 1.89
C THR A 524 30.02 -30.76 1.32
N PHE A 525 28.88 -31.17 0.75
CA PHE A 525 28.70 -32.48 0.11
C PHE A 525 28.90 -32.47 -1.41
N GLY A 526 29.31 -31.34 -1.99
CA GLY A 526 29.49 -31.18 -3.44
C GLY A 526 28.17 -31.12 -4.23
N LEU A 527 27.03 -30.93 -3.57
CA LEU A 527 25.70 -30.87 -4.19
C LEU A 527 25.37 -29.43 -4.64
N HIS A 528 26.26 -28.81 -5.41
CA HIS A 528 26.16 -27.40 -5.79
C HIS A 528 24.91 -27.07 -6.63
N ASP A 529 24.42 -28.02 -7.43
CA ASP A 529 23.25 -27.83 -8.29
C ASP A 529 21.93 -27.75 -7.52
N LYS A 530 21.89 -28.28 -6.29
CA LYS A 530 20.72 -28.27 -5.42
C LYS A 530 20.63 -27.03 -4.53
N MET A 531 21.63 -26.16 -4.55
CA MET A 531 21.65 -24.97 -3.69
C MET A 531 20.52 -23.99 -4.07
N LEU A 532 19.75 -23.56 -3.07
CA LEU A 532 18.58 -22.70 -3.22
C LEU A 532 18.99 -21.26 -3.47
N GLU A 533 18.48 -20.67 -4.55
CA GLU A 533 18.69 -19.25 -4.93
C GLU A 533 20.17 -18.85 -4.99
N TYR A 534 21.07 -19.82 -5.18
CA TYR A 534 22.52 -19.62 -5.28
C TYR A 534 22.93 -19.36 -6.73
N GLY A 535 22.39 -18.30 -7.31
CA GLY A 535 22.59 -17.95 -8.71
C GLY A 535 21.67 -16.81 -9.12
N PRO A 536 22.03 -16.01 -10.14
CA PRO A 536 21.17 -14.94 -10.63
C PRO A 536 19.86 -15.51 -11.19
N PRO A 537 18.72 -14.83 -11.00
CA PRO A 537 17.47 -15.23 -11.63
C PRO A 537 17.57 -15.10 -13.16
N GLY A 538 16.85 -15.93 -13.90
CA GLY A 538 16.95 -15.95 -15.38
C GLY A 538 16.64 -14.63 -16.09
N PHE A 539 15.89 -13.72 -15.46
CA PHE A 539 15.64 -12.37 -15.99
C PHE A 539 16.76 -11.35 -15.72
N ALA A 540 17.62 -11.59 -14.73
CA ALA A 540 18.76 -10.74 -14.40
C ALA A 540 20.10 -11.31 -14.91
N ALA A 541 20.09 -12.56 -15.37
CA ALA A 541 21.25 -13.17 -15.97
C ALA A 541 21.36 -12.80 -17.45
N GLY A 542 22.42 -12.06 -17.81
CA GLY A 542 22.85 -11.90 -19.20
C GLY A 542 23.73 -13.07 -19.66
N PRO A 543 24.04 -13.18 -20.97
CA PRO A 543 24.94 -14.22 -21.49
C PRO A 543 26.34 -14.18 -20.86
N ASP A 544 26.77 -13.01 -20.41
CA ASP A 544 28.10 -12.79 -19.81
C ASP A 544 28.09 -12.85 -18.27
N VAL A 545 26.95 -13.12 -17.63
CA VAL A 545 26.83 -13.17 -16.16
C VAL A 545 27.05 -14.60 -15.67
N PRO A 546 28.13 -14.88 -14.90
CA PRO A 546 28.39 -16.22 -14.39
C PRO A 546 27.32 -16.66 -13.39
N ASN A 547 26.82 -17.89 -13.53
CA ASN A 547 25.92 -18.53 -12.56
C ASN A 547 26.73 -19.29 -11.47
N ASP A 548 27.79 -18.66 -10.96
CA ASP A 548 28.72 -19.27 -10.01
C ASP A 548 28.50 -18.80 -8.56
N ARG A 549 27.80 -17.68 -8.33
CA ARG A 549 27.64 -17.04 -7.01
C ARG A 549 26.25 -16.41 -6.83
N PRO A 550 25.78 -16.19 -5.58
CA PRO A 550 24.47 -15.60 -5.32
C PRO A 550 24.50 -14.09 -5.63
N PRO A 551 23.39 -13.52 -6.14
CA PRO A 551 23.25 -12.08 -6.32
C PRO A 551 22.91 -11.37 -4.99
N VAL A 552 23.06 -10.06 -4.93
CA VAL A 552 22.57 -9.23 -3.81
C VAL A 552 21.13 -8.82 -4.10
N TRP A 553 20.23 -9.11 -3.16
CA TRP A 553 18.83 -8.71 -3.26
C TRP A 553 18.56 -7.48 -2.40
N VAL A 554 17.79 -6.55 -2.95
CA VAL A 554 17.18 -5.45 -2.22
C VAL A 554 15.67 -5.68 -2.25
N SER A 555 15.06 -5.86 -1.10
CA SER A 555 13.61 -6.13 -0.95
C SER A 555 12.96 -5.09 -0.04
N MET A 556 11.64 -5.03 -0.05
CA MET A 556 10.85 -4.21 0.87
C MET A 556 9.84 -5.08 1.61
N ILE A 557 9.64 -4.78 2.90
CA ILE A 557 8.57 -5.41 3.68
C ILE A 557 7.26 -4.73 3.32
N ALA A 558 6.38 -5.48 2.68
CA ALA A 558 5.07 -5.03 2.29
C ALA A 558 4.13 -5.00 3.51
N PRO A 559 3.07 -4.16 3.52
CA PRO A 559 2.06 -4.18 4.58
C PRO A 559 1.41 -5.55 4.85
N SER A 560 1.41 -6.44 3.84
CA SER A 560 0.93 -7.83 3.98
C SER A 560 1.89 -8.76 4.74
N GLY A 561 3.11 -8.29 5.07
CA GLY A 561 4.18 -9.12 5.63
C GLY A 561 4.99 -9.89 4.59
N ALA A 562 4.70 -9.74 3.29
CA ALA A 562 5.55 -10.33 2.25
C ALA A 562 6.84 -9.52 2.04
N PHE A 563 7.96 -10.22 1.84
CA PHE A 563 9.17 -9.63 1.29
C PHE A 563 9.01 -9.47 -0.21
N VAL A 564 8.97 -8.23 -0.69
CA VAL A 564 8.77 -7.94 -2.10
C VAL A 564 10.09 -7.46 -2.71
N PRO A 565 10.68 -8.19 -3.68
CA PRO A 565 11.95 -7.82 -4.27
C PRO A 565 11.85 -6.52 -5.07
N LEU A 566 12.79 -5.62 -4.82
CA LEU A 566 12.87 -4.31 -5.45
C LEU A 566 13.89 -4.25 -6.58
N GLN A 567 15.11 -4.74 -6.28
CA GLN A 567 16.25 -4.77 -7.18
C GLN A 567 17.12 -6.00 -6.89
N VAL A 568 17.84 -6.47 -7.90
CA VAL A 568 18.84 -7.52 -7.79
C VAL A 568 20.15 -7.06 -8.44
N PHE A 569 21.29 -7.29 -7.81
CA PHE A 569 22.61 -6.99 -8.33
C PHE A 569 23.41 -8.29 -8.52
N THR A 570 23.82 -8.56 -9.75
CA THR A 570 24.55 -9.79 -10.11
C THR A 570 26.07 -9.60 -9.99
N GLY A 571 26.55 -8.36 -10.05
CA GLY A 571 27.95 -7.99 -9.91
C GLY A 571 28.27 -7.35 -8.56
N TYR A 572 29.27 -7.87 -7.86
CA TYR A 572 29.91 -7.20 -6.73
C TYR A 572 31.39 -7.57 -6.65
N GLU A 573 32.17 -6.64 -6.11
CA GLU A 573 33.59 -6.85 -5.83
C GLU A 573 33.77 -7.81 -4.66
N ASP A 574 34.53 -8.88 -4.90
CA ASP A 574 34.99 -9.79 -3.86
C ASP A 574 36.51 -10.02 -4.01
N PRO A 575 37.33 -9.03 -3.61
CA PRO A 575 38.78 -9.06 -3.85
C PRO A 575 39.50 -10.18 -3.10
N ASN A 576 38.85 -10.77 -2.09
CA ASN A 576 39.45 -11.80 -1.24
C ASN A 576 38.88 -13.19 -1.50
N GLY A 577 37.97 -13.34 -2.47
CA GLY A 577 37.30 -14.61 -2.76
C GLY A 577 36.57 -15.17 -1.54
N TYR A 578 35.90 -14.32 -0.76
CA TYR A 578 35.16 -14.78 0.42
C TYR A 578 33.90 -15.58 0.04
N VAL A 579 33.21 -15.22 -1.03
CA VAL A 579 31.98 -15.91 -1.46
C VAL A 579 32.35 -17.15 -2.27
N LEU A 580 31.75 -18.29 -1.89
CA LEU A 580 31.96 -19.57 -2.55
C LEU A 580 31.47 -19.51 -4.00
N ARG A 581 32.28 -20.03 -4.93
CA ARG A 581 31.90 -20.17 -6.34
C ARG A 581 31.53 -21.62 -6.67
N LYS A 582 30.43 -21.82 -7.39
CA LYS A 582 30.02 -23.13 -7.88
C LYS A 582 31.03 -23.66 -8.91
N PRO A 583 31.55 -24.89 -8.75
CA PRO A 583 32.37 -25.51 -9.78
C PRO A 583 31.55 -25.77 -11.04
N GLY A 584 32.08 -25.40 -12.21
CA GLY A 584 31.45 -25.64 -13.52
C GLY A 584 30.45 -24.57 -14.00
N GLY A 585 30.17 -23.53 -13.20
CA GLY A 585 29.43 -22.30 -13.56
C GLY A 585 28.61 -22.35 -14.84
N GLY A 586 27.51 -23.12 -14.84
CA GLY A 586 26.67 -23.31 -16.03
C GLY A 586 26.01 -22.03 -16.52
N ALA A 587 25.37 -22.07 -17.69
CA ALA A 587 24.53 -20.95 -18.12
C ALA A 587 23.39 -20.74 -17.11
N ALA A 588 23.04 -19.49 -16.85
CA ALA A 588 21.90 -19.16 -16.01
C ALA A 588 20.60 -19.76 -16.60
N PRO A 589 19.60 -20.05 -15.75
CA PRO A 589 18.32 -20.54 -16.23
C PRO A 589 17.68 -19.56 -17.21
N GLY A 590 16.88 -20.07 -18.14
CA GLY A 590 16.05 -19.23 -19.02
C GLY A 590 15.06 -18.36 -18.21
N PRO A 591 14.58 -17.25 -18.78
CA PRO A 591 13.65 -16.35 -18.11
C PRO A 591 12.31 -17.03 -17.83
N ASN A 592 12.05 -17.39 -16.58
CA ASN A 592 10.87 -18.14 -16.14
C ASN A 592 10.19 -17.49 -14.91
N GLY A 593 8.92 -17.83 -14.66
CA GLY A 593 8.21 -17.48 -13.42
C GLY A 593 7.56 -16.09 -13.36
N LEU A 594 7.26 -15.48 -14.51
CA LEU A 594 6.47 -14.25 -14.64
C LEU A 594 5.11 -14.58 -15.27
N GLU A 595 4.15 -14.97 -14.45
CA GLU A 595 2.80 -15.36 -14.87
C GLU A 595 1.75 -14.39 -14.33
N TYR A 596 0.69 -14.13 -15.11
CA TYR A 596 -0.47 -13.40 -14.61
C TYR A 596 -1.32 -14.29 -13.70
N PRO A 597 -1.71 -13.82 -12.50
CA PRO A 597 -2.74 -14.43 -11.69
C PRO A 597 -4.05 -14.49 -12.48
N GLY A 598 -4.79 -15.60 -12.33
CA GLY A 598 -6.03 -15.83 -13.07
C GLY A 598 -7.06 -14.70 -12.92
N ALA A 599 -7.16 -14.09 -11.73
CA ALA A 599 -8.12 -13.02 -11.50
C ALA A 599 -7.77 -11.71 -12.22
N LEU A 600 -6.49 -11.48 -12.58
CA LEU A 600 -6.07 -10.28 -13.30
C LEU A 600 -6.72 -10.23 -14.70
N TYR A 601 -7.03 -11.39 -15.30
CA TYR A 601 -7.77 -11.46 -16.56
C TYR A 601 -9.20 -10.94 -16.42
N LEU A 602 -9.90 -11.26 -15.32
CA LEU A 602 -11.25 -10.77 -15.06
C LEU A 602 -11.26 -9.27 -14.82
N VAL A 603 -10.27 -8.77 -14.06
CA VAL A 603 -10.08 -7.33 -13.83
C VAL A 603 -9.78 -6.61 -15.15
N GLY A 604 -8.88 -7.16 -15.97
CA GLY A 604 -8.54 -6.63 -17.28
C GLY A 604 -9.72 -6.60 -18.25
N LEU A 605 -10.52 -7.67 -18.31
CA LEU A 605 -11.75 -7.73 -19.11
C LEU A 605 -12.77 -6.69 -18.65
N GLY A 606 -13.00 -6.58 -17.34
CA GLY A 606 -13.87 -5.56 -16.77
C GLY A 606 -13.44 -4.15 -17.14
N LEU A 607 -12.14 -3.86 -17.04
CA LEU A 607 -11.56 -2.58 -17.42
C LEU A 607 -11.72 -2.29 -18.93
N ALA A 608 -11.48 -3.29 -19.78
CA ALA A 608 -11.65 -3.17 -21.23
C ALA A 608 -13.12 -2.87 -21.60
N VAL A 609 -14.08 -3.54 -20.96
CA VAL A 609 -15.51 -3.26 -21.12
C VAL A 609 -15.85 -1.83 -20.70
N VAL A 610 -15.33 -1.37 -19.56
CA VAL A 610 -15.53 0.02 -19.09
C VAL A 610 -14.96 1.02 -20.09
N TRP A 611 -13.74 0.80 -20.59
CA TRP A 611 -13.12 1.67 -21.59
C TRP A 611 -13.90 1.69 -22.92
N ALA A 612 -14.34 0.52 -23.39
CA ALA A 612 -15.18 0.42 -24.59
C ALA A 612 -16.50 1.18 -24.40
N LEU A 613 -17.15 1.06 -23.23
CA LEU A 613 -18.38 1.79 -22.90
C LEU A 613 -18.15 3.30 -22.85
N VAL A 614 -17.08 3.76 -22.19
CA VAL A 614 -16.74 5.19 -22.12
C VAL A 614 -16.44 5.75 -23.50
N ALA A 615 -15.62 5.06 -24.31
CA ALA A 615 -15.31 5.46 -25.67
C ALA A 615 -16.57 5.48 -26.55
N TYR A 616 -17.42 4.46 -26.45
CA TYR A 616 -18.68 4.37 -27.19
C TYR A 616 -19.66 5.48 -26.81
N LYS A 617 -19.85 5.76 -25.52
CA LYS A 617 -20.73 6.84 -25.05
C LYS A 617 -20.21 8.22 -25.48
N CYS A 618 -18.91 8.46 -25.38
CA CYS A 618 -18.27 9.66 -25.94
C CYS A 618 -18.43 9.77 -27.46
N TRP A 619 -18.31 8.65 -28.17
CA TRP A 619 -18.43 8.59 -29.64
C TRP A 619 -19.84 8.90 -30.12
N ARG A 620 -20.86 8.35 -29.46
CA ARG A 620 -22.26 8.59 -29.75
C ARG A 620 -22.71 10.02 -29.42
N ALA A 621 -21.95 10.74 -28.59
CA ALA A 621 -22.30 12.09 -28.16
C ALA A 621 -23.74 12.17 -27.57
N GLU A 622 -24.18 11.10 -26.91
CA GLU A 622 -25.50 11.04 -26.28
C GLU A 622 -25.42 11.59 -24.86
N GLY A 623 -26.30 12.55 -24.56
CA GLY A 623 -26.48 13.05 -23.21
C GLY A 623 -25.30 13.90 -22.69
N VAL A 624 -24.90 13.65 -21.42
CA VAL A 624 -23.70 14.26 -20.78
C VAL A 624 -22.44 14.09 -21.66
N TRP A 625 -22.36 13.00 -22.41
CA TRP A 625 -21.21 12.63 -23.24
C TRP A 625 -21.13 13.41 -24.57
N GLY A 626 -22.24 14.02 -25.00
CA GLY A 626 -22.30 14.88 -26.17
C GLY A 626 -21.87 16.32 -25.94
N VAL A 627 -21.82 16.75 -24.68
CA VAL A 627 -21.53 18.14 -24.32
C VAL A 627 -20.07 18.47 -24.63
N GLY A 628 -19.85 19.47 -25.48
CA GLY A 628 -18.51 19.85 -25.94
C GLY A 628 -18.01 19.07 -27.17
N SER A 629 -18.83 18.20 -27.77
CA SER A 629 -18.55 17.63 -29.10
C SER A 629 -18.89 18.63 -30.21
N ALA A 630 -18.21 18.55 -31.36
CA ALA A 630 -18.50 19.38 -32.54
C ALA A 630 -19.95 19.23 -33.06
N ILE A 631 -20.61 18.12 -32.73
CA ILE A 631 -22.00 17.81 -33.09
C ILE A 631 -23.00 18.66 -32.27
N ALA A 632 -22.61 19.08 -31.06
CA ALA A 632 -23.45 19.83 -30.12
C ALA A 632 -23.20 21.36 -30.13
N GLY A 633 -22.49 21.87 -31.14
CA GLY A 633 -22.12 23.29 -31.31
C GLY A 633 -20.62 23.58 -31.14
N PRO A 634 -20.16 24.84 -31.36
CA PRO A 634 -18.76 25.20 -31.32
C PRO A 634 -18.12 24.82 -29.98
N ALA A 635 -16.92 24.23 -30.07
CA ALA A 635 -16.21 23.68 -28.94
C ALA A 635 -15.92 24.77 -27.89
N SER A 636 -16.45 24.54 -26.70
CA SER A 636 -16.38 25.46 -25.56
C SER A 636 -15.43 24.88 -24.52
N ALA A 637 -15.22 25.58 -23.39
CA ALA A 637 -14.45 25.10 -22.24
C ALA A 637 -14.86 23.70 -21.70
N VAL A 638 -15.90 23.08 -22.26
CA VAL A 638 -16.41 21.74 -21.93
C VAL A 638 -15.55 20.64 -22.55
N GLY A 639 -15.00 20.86 -23.75
CA GLY A 639 -14.16 19.86 -24.43
C GLY A 639 -12.94 19.46 -23.61
N VAL A 640 -12.39 20.40 -22.83
CA VAL A 640 -11.27 20.16 -21.91
C VAL A 640 -11.58 19.10 -20.86
N PHE A 641 -12.76 19.13 -20.23
CA PHE A 641 -13.13 18.12 -19.23
C PHE A 641 -13.28 16.73 -19.84
N ARG A 642 -13.82 16.64 -21.06
CA ARG A 642 -13.89 15.37 -21.79
C ARG A 642 -12.49 14.82 -22.10
N THR A 643 -11.55 15.68 -22.48
CA THR A 643 -10.15 15.28 -22.68
C THR A 643 -9.47 14.87 -21.39
N ILE A 644 -9.74 15.53 -20.25
CA ILE A 644 -9.22 15.11 -18.95
C ILE A 644 -9.77 13.72 -18.56
N LEU A 645 -11.07 13.49 -18.77
CA LEU A 645 -11.72 12.20 -18.54
C LEU A 645 -11.02 11.08 -19.33
N LEU A 646 -10.90 11.22 -20.65
CA LEU A 646 -10.27 10.23 -21.52
C LEU A 646 -8.75 10.13 -21.28
N GLY A 647 -8.10 11.28 -21.07
CA GLY A 647 -6.66 11.40 -20.85
C GLY A 647 -6.19 10.71 -19.56
N SER A 648 -6.98 10.77 -18.49
CA SER A 648 -6.67 10.04 -17.25
C SER A 648 -6.73 8.52 -17.44
N GLN A 649 -7.66 8.01 -18.25
CA GLN A 649 -7.74 6.58 -18.58
C GLN A 649 -6.59 6.15 -19.51
N MET A 650 -6.23 7.00 -20.46
CA MET A 650 -5.06 6.81 -21.32
C MET A 650 -3.77 6.75 -20.47
N LEU A 651 -3.59 7.64 -19.50
CA LEU A 651 -2.44 7.64 -18.61
C LEU A 651 -2.37 6.37 -17.75
N PHE A 652 -3.50 5.86 -17.24
CA PHE A 652 -3.53 4.58 -16.53
C PHE A 652 -3.12 3.42 -17.43
N SER A 653 -3.60 3.41 -18.67
CA SER A 653 -3.26 2.35 -19.61
C SER A 653 -1.78 2.31 -20.00
N VAL A 654 -1.03 3.41 -19.87
CA VAL A 654 0.44 3.43 -20.02
C VAL A 654 1.11 2.45 -19.06
N ALA A 655 0.65 2.41 -17.80
CA ALA A 655 1.21 1.49 -16.80
C ALA A 655 0.91 0.02 -17.14
N LEU A 656 -0.21 -0.26 -17.82
CA LEU A 656 -0.53 -1.61 -18.32
C LEU A 656 0.31 -1.98 -19.55
N VAL A 657 0.67 -1.00 -20.41
CA VAL A 657 1.66 -1.22 -21.47
C VAL A 657 3.03 -1.53 -20.88
N ALA A 658 3.46 -0.77 -19.87
CA ALA A 658 4.73 -1.03 -19.17
C ALA A 658 4.74 -2.45 -18.57
N LEU A 659 3.65 -2.85 -17.91
CA LEU A 659 3.45 -4.19 -17.36
C LEU A 659 3.55 -5.29 -18.43
N ALA A 660 2.75 -5.19 -19.50
CA ALA A 660 2.74 -6.19 -20.57
C ALA A 660 4.09 -6.24 -21.30
N SER A 661 4.71 -5.08 -21.55
CA SER A 661 6.02 -5.00 -22.21
C SER A 661 7.13 -5.67 -21.41
N ALA A 662 7.09 -5.55 -20.08
CA ALA A 662 8.05 -6.23 -19.20
C ALA A 662 7.97 -7.75 -19.37
N ARG A 663 6.75 -8.33 -19.42
CA ARG A 663 6.57 -9.78 -19.64
C ARG A 663 6.95 -10.22 -21.05
N VAL A 664 6.57 -9.45 -22.08
CA VAL A 664 6.89 -9.74 -23.49
C VAL A 664 8.40 -9.82 -23.73
N GLU A 665 9.17 -8.94 -23.09
CA GLU A 665 10.63 -8.97 -23.15
C GLU A 665 11.20 -10.32 -22.64
N HIS A 666 10.48 -11.03 -21.77
CA HIS A 666 10.90 -12.32 -21.20
C HIS A 666 10.36 -13.54 -21.94
N THR A 667 9.07 -13.56 -22.27
CA THR A 667 8.44 -14.71 -22.96
C THR A 667 8.72 -14.73 -24.47
N GLY A 668 9.30 -13.65 -25.01
CA GLY A 668 9.28 -13.34 -26.43
C GLY A 668 7.87 -12.96 -26.90
N TYR A 669 7.75 -12.33 -28.07
CA TYR A 669 6.48 -11.94 -28.72
C TYR A 669 5.57 -13.14 -29.12
N ARG A 670 5.72 -14.28 -28.46
CA ARG A 670 5.00 -15.54 -28.71
C ARG A 670 3.79 -15.72 -27.78
N SER A 671 3.71 -14.95 -26.69
CA SER A 671 2.59 -15.00 -25.74
C SER A 671 1.35 -14.31 -26.34
N ALA A 672 0.32 -15.10 -26.63
CA ALA A 672 -0.97 -14.59 -27.13
C ALA A 672 -1.66 -13.66 -26.12
N GLU A 673 -1.46 -13.91 -24.82
CA GLU A 673 -2.03 -13.11 -23.72
C GLU A 673 -1.51 -11.67 -23.76
N ASP A 674 -0.20 -11.49 -23.90
CA ASP A 674 0.41 -10.16 -23.90
C ASP A 674 0.10 -9.38 -25.18
N LEU A 675 0.04 -10.07 -26.33
CA LEU A 675 -0.43 -9.47 -27.58
C LEU A 675 -1.89 -9.02 -27.49
N ALA A 676 -2.75 -9.78 -26.79
CA ALA A 676 -4.14 -9.40 -26.56
C ALA A 676 -4.24 -8.17 -25.65
N VAL A 677 -3.43 -8.09 -24.58
CA VAL A 677 -3.38 -6.91 -23.69
C VAL A 677 -2.91 -5.67 -24.46
N LEU A 678 -1.77 -5.76 -25.17
CA LEU A 678 -1.23 -4.65 -25.96
C LEU A 678 -2.19 -4.22 -27.08
N GLY A 679 -2.80 -5.18 -27.79
CA GLY A 679 -3.80 -4.91 -28.82
C GLY A 679 -5.04 -4.21 -28.27
N THR A 680 -5.55 -4.66 -27.12
CA THR A 680 -6.70 -4.02 -26.46
C THR A 680 -6.36 -2.58 -26.05
N VAL A 681 -5.20 -2.35 -25.44
CA VAL A 681 -4.77 -1.01 -25.05
C VAL A 681 -4.59 -0.11 -26.28
N ALA A 682 -4.00 -0.62 -27.37
CA ALA A 682 -3.83 0.13 -28.61
C ALA A 682 -5.18 0.55 -29.24
N ILE A 683 -6.16 -0.36 -29.30
CA ILE A 683 -7.51 -0.05 -29.78
C ILE A 683 -8.16 1.05 -28.92
N VAL A 684 -8.00 0.96 -27.60
CA VAL A 684 -8.53 1.94 -26.65
C VAL A 684 -7.85 3.30 -26.81
N TRP A 685 -6.53 3.34 -27.01
CA TRP A 685 -5.78 4.57 -27.31
C TRP A 685 -6.28 5.25 -28.58
N VAL A 686 -6.43 4.49 -29.66
CA VAL A 686 -6.95 5.01 -30.93
C VAL A 686 -8.36 5.56 -30.74
N GLY A 687 -9.22 4.84 -30.00
CA GLY A 687 -10.57 5.29 -29.66
C GLY A 687 -10.58 6.59 -28.84
N PHE A 688 -9.73 6.69 -27.81
CA PHE A 688 -9.60 7.88 -26.97
C PHE A 688 -9.04 9.08 -27.75
N LEU A 689 -8.01 8.87 -28.58
CA LEU A 689 -7.43 9.94 -29.39
C LEU A 689 -8.41 10.43 -30.46
N ALA A 690 -9.10 9.52 -31.16
CA ALA A 690 -10.11 9.87 -32.15
C ALA A 690 -11.28 10.66 -31.53
N THR A 691 -11.75 10.25 -30.34
CA THR A 691 -12.82 10.97 -29.63
C THR A 691 -12.35 12.33 -29.07
N ALA A 692 -11.12 12.43 -28.59
CA ALA A 692 -10.53 13.70 -28.13
C ALA A 692 -10.38 14.70 -29.29
N LEU A 693 -9.78 14.27 -30.41
CA LEU A 693 -9.54 15.10 -31.60
C LEU A 693 -10.83 15.54 -32.30
N ARG A 694 -11.90 14.73 -32.27
CA ARG A 694 -13.22 15.10 -32.82
C ARG A 694 -13.83 16.35 -32.16
N GLY A 695 -13.31 16.78 -31.01
CA GLY A 695 -13.72 18.01 -30.33
C GLY A 695 -12.85 19.24 -30.58
N VAL A 696 -11.81 19.15 -31.42
CA VAL A 696 -10.85 20.25 -31.65
C VAL A 696 -11.00 20.76 -33.08
N SER A 697 -11.27 22.05 -33.25
CA SER A 697 -11.25 22.70 -34.57
C SER A 697 -9.88 23.35 -34.84
N LEU A 698 -9.21 22.95 -35.93
CA LEU A 698 -7.89 23.48 -36.29
C LEU A 698 -7.95 24.82 -37.04
N ARG A 699 -9.09 25.16 -37.64
CA ARG A 699 -9.26 26.41 -38.41
C ARG A 699 -9.60 27.57 -37.48
N ARG A 700 -8.73 28.59 -37.43
CA ARG A 700 -8.97 29.82 -36.69
C ARG A 700 -10.06 30.67 -37.39
N PRO A 701 -11.19 30.97 -36.73
CA PRO A 701 -12.23 31.82 -37.32
C PRO A 701 -11.73 33.26 -37.50
N SER A 702 -12.05 33.88 -38.63
CA SER A 702 -11.57 35.22 -39.02
C SER A 702 -12.25 36.37 -38.26
N ALA A 703 -13.49 36.21 -37.75
CA ALA A 703 -14.17 37.13 -36.83
C ALA A 703 -15.37 36.49 -36.12
N GLY A 704 -15.86 37.10 -35.02
CA GLY A 704 -17.07 36.70 -34.30
C GLY A 704 -16.86 35.94 -32.98
N PRO A 705 -17.93 35.51 -32.28
CA PRO A 705 -17.85 34.76 -31.01
C PRO A 705 -17.05 33.44 -31.12
N GLY A 706 -16.87 32.91 -32.33
CA GLY A 706 -16.01 31.75 -32.63
C GLY A 706 -14.50 31.99 -32.41
N ALA A 707 -14.02 33.24 -32.46
CA ALA A 707 -12.61 33.54 -32.19
C ALA A 707 -12.23 33.35 -30.70
N ARG A 708 -13.21 33.52 -29.79
CA ARG A 708 -13.01 33.34 -28.34
C ARG A 708 -13.08 31.88 -27.93
N SER A 709 -13.85 31.05 -28.64
CA SER A 709 -13.92 29.60 -28.42
C SER A 709 -12.66 28.87 -28.91
N TRP A 710 -12.00 29.35 -29.98
CA TRP A 710 -10.76 28.76 -30.49
C TRP A 710 -9.62 28.69 -29.45
N ARG A 711 -9.58 29.60 -28.47
CA ARG A 711 -8.60 29.53 -27.36
C ARG A 711 -8.75 28.25 -26.53
N TRP A 712 -9.98 27.77 -26.34
CA TRP A 712 -10.23 26.52 -25.62
C TRP A 712 -9.87 25.30 -26.46
N ASP A 713 -10.04 25.37 -27.79
CA ASP A 713 -9.60 24.32 -28.71
C ASP A 713 -8.07 24.21 -28.75
N ALA A 714 -7.38 25.34 -28.78
CA ALA A 714 -5.93 25.39 -28.68
C ALA A 714 -5.43 24.83 -27.34
N LEU A 715 -6.08 25.19 -26.21
CA LEU A 715 -5.76 24.61 -24.91
C LEU A 715 -6.02 23.10 -24.88
N ASN A 716 -7.14 22.65 -25.48
CA ASN A 716 -7.48 21.24 -25.53
C ASN A 716 -6.45 20.45 -26.36
N LEU A 717 -6.05 20.97 -27.52
CA LEU A 717 -4.98 20.39 -28.33
C LEU A 717 -3.66 20.34 -27.57
N ALA A 718 -3.30 21.42 -26.86
CA ALA A 718 -2.09 21.46 -26.04
C ALA A 718 -2.12 20.41 -24.92
N ILE A 719 -3.27 20.17 -24.28
CA ILE A 719 -3.43 19.10 -23.28
C ILE A 719 -3.26 17.73 -23.92
N ILE A 720 -3.85 17.48 -25.10
CA ILE A 720 -3.69 16.20 -25.82
C ILE A 720 -2.22 15.95 -26.15
N VAL A 721 -1.53 16.96 -26.71
CA VAL A 721 -0.10 16.86 -27.05
C VAL A 721 0.75 16.66 -25.79
N CYS A 722 0.44 17.35 -24.70
CA CYS A 722 1.12 17.19 -23.42
C CYS A 722 0.92 15.77 -22.85
N LEU A 723 -0.31 15.23 -22.86
CA LEU A 723 -0.59 13.87 -22.41
C LEU A 723 0.14 12.82 -23.24
N LEU A 724 0.16 12.97 -24.57
CA LEU A 724 0.94 12.11 -25.46
C LEU A 724 2.44 12.21 -25.17
N GLY A 725 2.97 13.42 -25.00
CA GLY A 725 4.37 13.66 -24.67
C GLY A 725 4.78 13.06 -23.32
N VAL A 726 3.96 13.23 -22.28
CA VAL A 726 4.19 12.63 -20.96
C VAL A 726 4.13 11.11 -21.03
N SER A 727 3.17 10.55 -21.75
CA SER A 727 3.04 9.09 -21.91
C SER A 727 4.22 8.50 -22.68
N ALA A 728 4.66 9.17 -23.75
CA ALA A 728 5.83 8.78 -24.52
C ALA A 728 7.12 8.89 -23.70
N ALA A 729 7.32 10.01 -22.97
CA ALA A 729 8.48 10.19 -22.12
C ALA A 729 8.53 9.17 -20.97
N PHE A 730 7.37 8.78 -20.41
CA PHE A 730 7.29 7.75 -19.40
C PHE A 730 7.71 6.38 -19.93
N LEU A 731 7.17 5.97 -21.09
CA LEU A 731 7.51 4.70 -21.73
C LEU A 731 8.97 4.68 -22.19
N ASP A 732 9.45 5.78 -22.78
CA ASP A 732 10.86 5.94 -23.17
C ASP A 732 11.78 5.79 -21.96
N ARG A 733 11.48 6.47 -20.85
CA ARG A 733 12.25 6.31 -19.60
C ARG A 733 12.21 4.87 -19.08
N PHE A 734 11.05 4.23 -19.10
CA PHE A 734 10.88 2.85 -18.62
C PHE A 734 11.71 1.84 -19.44
N TRP A 735 11.85 2.05 -20.76
CA TRP A 735 12.66 1.19 -21.61
C TRP A 735 14.15 1.54 -21.61
N THR A 736 14.51 2.82 -21.46
CA THR A 736 15.91 3.30 -21.60
C THR A 736 16.70 3.35 -20.29
N VAL A 737 16.05 3.73 -19.18
CA VAL A 737 16.72 3.95 -17.89
C VAL A 737 16.73 2.67 -17.06
N SER A 738 15.58 2.02 -16.94
CA SER A 738 15.47 0.76 -16.19
C SER A 738 16.07 -0.39 -16.98
N ASP A 739 16.72 -1.31 -16.29
CA ASP A 739 17.23 -2.53 -16.91
C ASP A 739 16.16 -3.62 -16.96
N ARG A 740 16.48 -4.71 -17.66
CA ARG A 740 15.55 -5.83 -17.85
C ARG A 740 15.12 -6.46 -16.51
N ALA A 741 16.04 -6.58 -15.55
CA ALA A 741 15.73 -7.13 -14.23
C ALA A 741 14.79 -6.23 -13.43
N HIS A 742 15.01 -4.91 -13.43
CA HIS A 742 14.14 -3.95 -12.75
C HIS A 742 12.73 -3.98 -13.32
N ARG A 743 12.58 -4.11 -14.65
CA ARG A 743 11.27 -4.27 -15.31
C ARG A 743 10.57 -5.57 -14.93
N ALA A 744 11.29 -6.69 -14.83
CA ALA A 744 10.75 -7.97 -14.34
C ALA A 744 10.25 -7.89 -12.90
N LEU A 745 11.01 -7.23 -12.03
CA LEU A 745 10.62 -7.02 -10.64
C LEU A 745 9.45 -6.04 -10.53
N PHE A 746 9.40 -4.99 -11.36
CA PHE A 746 8.22 -4.13 -11.50
C PHE A 746 6.97 -4.95 -11.86
N PHE A 747 7.07 -5.90 -12.80
CA PHE A 747 5.96 -6.80 -13.13
C PHE A 747 5.50 -7.60 -11.91
N ALA A 748 6.42 -8.24 -11.19
CA ALA A 748 6.10 -9.03 -10.00
C ALA A 748 5.38 -8.19 -8.92
N ARG A 749 5.79 -6.92 -8.73
CA ARG A 749 5.15 -5.98 -7.80
C ARG A 749 3.78 -5.50 -8.27
N ALA A 750 3.68 -5.09 -9.54
CA ALA A 750 2.49 -4.50 -10.10
C ALA A 750 1.31 -5.48 -10.12
N VAL A 751 1.61 -6.77 -10.30
CA VAL A 751 0.64 -7.86 -10.35
C VAL A 751 0.14 -8.30 -8.97
N ASP A 752 0.97 -8.22 -7.92
CA ASP A 752 0.53 -8.53 -6.54
C ASP A 752 -0.21 -7.34 -5.91
N LEU A 753 -1.45 -7.12 -6.35
CA LEU A 753 -2.33 -6.03 -5.89
C LEU A 753 -2.56 -6.07 -4.36
N ALA A 754 -2.54 -7.25 -3.75
CA ALA A 754 -2.76 -7.42 -2.31
C ALA A 754 -1.54 -7.07 -1.44
N SER A 755 -0.35 -6.94 -2.04
CA SER A 755 0.88 -6.67 -1.28
C SER A 755 0.85 -5.32 -0.55
N GLY A 756 0.15 -4.33 -1.10
CA GLY A 756 0.19 -2.94 -0.62
C GLY A 756 1.42 -2.16 -1.09
N VAL A 757 2.23 -2.72 -1.99
CA VAL A 757 3.35 -2.05 -2.67
C VAL A 757 3.18 -2.01 -4.20
N SER A 758 2.00 -2.36 -4.71
CA SER A 758 1.69 -2.25 -6.15
C SER A 758 1.46 -0.78 -6.55
N PRO A 759 2.21 -0.26 -7.55
CA PRO A 759 2.02 1.12 -8.03
C PRO A 759 0.74 1.31 -8.87
N LEU A 760 0.08 0.23 -9.30
CA LEU A 760 -1.12 0.32 -10.14
C LEU A 760 -2.35 0.80 -9.38
N ILE A 761 -2.49 0.43 -8.10
CA ILE A 761 -3.64 0.79 -7.27
C ILE A 761 -3.74 2.31 -7.04
N PRO A 762 -2.70 3.00 -6.52
CA PRO A 762 -2.78 4.45 -6.33
C PRO A 762 -3.01 5.18 -7.66
N LEU A 763 -2.38 4.73 -8.76
CA LEU A 763 -2.56 5.32 -10.08
C LEU A 763 -4.00 5.14 -10.59
N PHE A 764 -4.57 3.94 -10.47
CA PHE A 764 -5.96 3.67 -10.83
C PHE A 764 -6.92 4.58 -10.08
N LEU A 765 -6.75 4.71 -8.76
CA LEU A 765 -7.62 5.53 -7.91
C LEU A 765 -7.48 7.03 -8.24
N MET A 766 -6.28 7.51 -8.55
CA MET A 766 -6.06 8.88 -9.01
C MET A 766 -6.71 9.15 -10.38
N CYS A 767 -6.54 8.24 -11.34
CA CYS A 767 -7.18 8.37 -12.64
C CYS A 767 -8.70 8.26 -12.55
N ALA A 768 -9.22 7.41 -11.66
CA ALA A 768 -10.64 7.33 -11.33
C ALA A 768 -11.15 8.63 -10.69
N ALA A 769 -10.39 9.26 -9.79
CA ALA A 769 -10.73 10.55 -9.18
C ALA A 769 -10.75 11.68 -10.21
N ALA A 770 -9.77 11.74 -11.11
CA ALA A 770 -9.72 12.70 -12.21
C ALA A 770 -10.90 12.50 -13.17
N SER A 771 -11.21 11.25 -13.49
CA SER A 771 -12.35 10.88 -14.32
C SER A 771 -13.68 11.24 -13.68
N ALA A 772 -13.88 10.93 -12.40
CA ALA A 772 -15.09 11.28 -11.67
C ALA A 772 -15.28 12.79 -11.60
N GLY A 773 -14.21 13.54 -11.29
CA GLY A 773 -14.24 15.00 -11.25
C GLY A 773 -14.60 15.61 -12.60
N ALA A 774 -13.99 15.12 -13.69
CA ALA A 774 -14.31 15.54 -15.04
C ALA A 774 -15.77 15.20 -15.41
N TYR A 775 -16.24 14.00 -15.09
CA TYR A 775 -17.63 13.57 -15.32
C TYR A 775 -18.63 14.50 -14.60
N PHE A 776 -18.43 14.80 -13.32
CA PHE A 776 -19.34 15.69 -12.59
C PHE A 776 -19.34 17.11 -13.16
N GLN A 777 -18.21 17.62 -13.65
CA GLN A 777 -18.18 18.93 -14.32
C GLN A 777 -18.89 18.90 -15.69
N LEU A 778 -18.81 17.80 -16.43
CA LEU A 778 -19.60 17.59 -17.64
C LEU A 778 -21.10 17.51 -17.32
N GLU A 779 -21.46 16.73 -16.31
CA GLU A 779 -22.84 16.55 -15.84
C GLU A 779 -23.42 17.89 -15.38
N ARG A 780 -22.69 18.67 -14.57
CA ARG A 780 -23.10 20.01 -14.14
C ARG A 780 -23.46 20.90 -15.33
N ARG A 781 -22.66 20.85 -16.41
CA ARG A 781 -22.88 21.68 -17.60
C ARG A 781 -23.99 21.16 -18.51
N ASP A 782 -24.15 19.84 -18.61
CA ASP A 782 -25.30 19.22 -19.28
C ASP A 782 -26.60 19.60 -18.57
N LEU A 783 -26.64 19.45 -17.25
CA LEU A 783 -27.77 19.82 -16.41
C LEU A 783 -28.06 21.32 -16.48
N ALA A 784 -27.04 22.19 -16.49
CA ALA A 784 -27.24 23.62 -16.67
C ALA A 784 -27.82 23.98 -18.04
N ARG A 785 -27.54 23.21 -19.10
CA ARG A 785 -28.14 23.39 -20.43
C ARG A 785 -29.61 22.92 -20.44
N ARG A 786 -29.86 21.71 -19.94
CA ARG A 786 -31.20 21.09 -19.95
C ARG A 786 -32.17 21.68 -18.97
N SER A 787 -31.69 22.22 -17.85
CA SER A 787 -32.52 22.74 -16.76
C SER A 787 -32.55 24.27 -16.77
N ARG A 788 -32.10 24.90 -17.86
CA ARG A 788 -32.08 26.35 -17.97
C ARG A 788 -33.52 26.87 -17.95
N VAL A 789 -33.81 27.71 -16.97
CA VAL A 789 -35.06 28.47 -16.88
C VAL A 789 -34.69 29.94 -17.05
N PRO A 790 -35.30 30.69 -17.99
CA PRO A 790 -35.13 32.13 -18.09
C PRO A 790 -35.53 32.84 -16.79
N SER A 791 -35.03 34.06 -16.59
CA SER A 791 -35.40 34.81 -15.38
C SER A 791 -36.87 35.19 -15.48
N PRO A 792 -37.71 34.88 -14.46
CA PRO A 792 -39.10 35.29 -14.44
C PRO A 792 -39.29 36.76 -14.01
N PHE A 793 -38.20 37.49 -13.73
CA PHE A 793 -38.24 38.86 -13.24
C PHE A 793 -38.21 39.85 -14.43
N PRO A 794 -39.20 40.76 -14.54
CA PRO A 794 -39.26 41.72 -15.63
C PRO A 794 -38.13 42.76 -15.52
N SER A 795 -37.44 43.03 -16.63
CA SER A 795 -36.38 44.05 -16.70
C SER A 795 -36.92 45.48 -16.83
N ASP A 796 -38.16 45.62 -17.30
CA ASP A 796 -38.72 46.90 -17.75
C ASP A 796 -39.80 47.45 -16.79
N ALA A 797 -40.18 46.69 -15.76
CA ALA A 797 -41.28 47.01 -14.85
C ALA A 797 -40.75 47.58 -13.52
N GLU A 798 -40.59 48.90 -13.43
CA GLU A 798 -40.30 49.67 -12.19
C GLU A 798 -39.04 49.30 -11.37
N ARG A 799 -38.51 50.26 -10.60
CA ARG A 799 -37.31 50.10 -9.73
C ARG A 799 -37.40 49.00 -8.66
N VAL A 800 -38.56 48.35 -8.51
CA VAL A 800 -38.86 47.36 -7.47
C VAL A 800 -38.09 46.04 -7.68
N PHE A 801 -37.86 45.63 -8.94
CA PHE A 801 -37.17 44.38 -9.26
C PHE A 801 -35.66 44.54 -9.49
N ASP A 802 -35.14 45.76 -9.54
CA ASP A 802 -33.70 46.05 -9.74
C ASP A 802 -32.77 45.25 -8.80
N PRO A 803 -33.08 45.09 -7.49
CA PRO A 803 -32.25 44.28 -6.60
C PRO A 803 -32.21 42.80 -6.97
N LEU A 804 -33.32 42.22 -7.44
CA LEU A 804 -33.38 40.83 -7.88
C LEU A 804 -32.65 40.63 -9.20
N THR A 805 -32.83 41.55 -10.14
CA THR A 805 -32.16 41.50 -11.44
C THR A 805 -30.64 41.67 -11.29
N ASP A 806 -30.18 42.47 -10.32
CA ASP A 806 -28.75 42.58 -9.97
C ASP A 806 -28.21 41.30 -9.30
N GLN A 807 -28.92 40.74 -8.33
CA GLN A 807 -28.53 39.46 -7.70
C GLN A 807 -28.52 38.30 -8.71
N ASP A 808 -29.51 38.26 -9.60
CA ASP A 808 -29.57 37.30 -10.69
C ASP A 808 -28.37 37.43 -11.65
N ARG A 809 -28.02 38.68 -12.02
CA ARG A 809 -26.84 38.94 -12.84
C ARG A 809 -25.56 38.46 -12.14
N ARG A 810 -25.42 38.68 -10.83
CA ARG A 810 -24.29 38.19 -10.01
C ARG A 810 -24.25 36.67 -9.94
N LEU A 811 -25.39 36.01 -9.81
CA LEU A 811 -25.50 34.55 -9.81
C LEU A 811 -25.10 33.95 -11.18
N LYS A 812 -25.56 34.55 -12.28
CA LYS A 812 -25.17 34.17 -13.65
C LYS A 812 -23.67 34.39 -13.92
N VAL A 813 -23.02 35.31 -13.20
CA VAL A 813 -21.56 35.49 -13.23
C VAL A 813 -20.84 34.27 -12.65
N GLU A 814 -21.32 33.70 -11.54
CA GLU A 814 -20.73 32.49 -10.92
C GLU A 814 -20.82 31.25 -11.82
N LEU A 815 -21.85 31.20 -12.65
CA LEU A 815 -22.08 30.09 -13.59
C LEU A 815 -21.25 30.20 -14.87
N THR A 816 -20.74 31.40 -15.17
CA THR A 816 -19.99 31.67 -16.40
C THR A 816 -18.50 31.63 -16.13
N PRO A 817 -17.73 30.62 -16.62
CA PRO A 817 -16.33 30.44 -16.25
C PRO A 817 -15.50 31.71 -16.40
N GLY A 818 -15.55 32.38 -17.55
CA GLY A 818 -14.72 33.57 -17.80
C GLY A 818 -15.03 34.77 -16.90
N ARG A 819 -16.25 34.88 -16.36
CA ARG A 819 -16.63 35.99 -15.45
C ARG A 819 -16.32 35.63 -14.00
N PHE A 820 -16.51 34.37 -13.61
CA PHE A 820 -16.10 33.81 -12.32
C PHE A 820 -14.63 34.11 -12.01
N TRP A 821 -13.71 33.73 -12.91
CA TRP A 821 -12.27 33.97 -12.76
C TRP A 821 -11.92 35.45 -12.60
N ARG A 822 -12.67 36.35 -13.26
CA ARG A 822 -12.41 37.79 -13.19
C ARG A 822 -12.89 38.40 -11.87
N ARG A 823 -14.03 37.95 -11.35
CA ARG A 823 -14.61 38.40 -10.08
C ARG A 823 -13.71 38.00 -8.90
N HIS A 824 -13.35 36.72 -8.84
CA HIS A 824 -12.60 36.15 -7.72
C HIS A 824 -11.08 36.15 -7.93
N ARG A 825 -10.54 37.04 -8.78
CA ARG A 825 -9.11 37.00 -9.14
C ARG A 825 -8.18 37.03 -7.93
N LEU A 826 -8.48 37.87 -6.92
CA LEU A 826 -7.63 38.05 -5.73
C LEU A 826 -7.72 36.82 -4.81
N GLU A 827 -8.94 36.35 -4.55
CA GLU A 827 -9.21 35.16 -3.73
C GLU A 827 -8.58 33.91 -4.35
N LEU A 828 -8.72 33.74 -5.66
CA LEU A 828 -8.10 32.65 -6.40
C LEU A 828 -6.57 32.76 -6.39
N THR A 829 -5.98 33.95 -6.56
CA THR A 829 -4.53 34.11 -6.45
C THR A 829 -4.01 33.75 -5.06
N ALA A 830 -4.73 34.12 -3.99
CA ALA A 830 -4.38 33.74 -2.63
C ALA A 830 -4.50 32.22 -2.41
N LEU A 831 -5.58 31.60 -2.92
CA LEU A 831 -5.76 30.15 -2.88
C LEU A 831 -4.63 29.41 -3.61
N PHE A 832 -4.32 29.80 -4.85
CA PHE A 832 -3.22 29.19 -5.61
C PHE A 832 -1.86 29.40 -4.97
N ALA A 833 -1.60 30.57 -4.37
CA ALA A 833 -0.37 30.84 -3.63
C ALA A 833 -0.26 29.91 -2.40
N GLY A 834 -1.33 29.78 -1.61
CA GLY A 834 -1.37 28.87 -0.47
C GLY A 834 -1.17 27.41 -0.88
N LEU A 835 -1.84 26.97 -1.94
CA LEU A 835 -1.69 25.62 -2.49
C LEU A 835 -0.28 25.38 -3.06
N ALA A 836 0.34 26.39 -3.67
CA ALA A 836 1.72 26.29 -4.16
C ALA A 836 2.72 26.17 -2.99
N VAL A 837 2.50 26.87 -1.88
CA VAL A 837 3.31 26.72 -0.65
C VAL A 837 3.14 25.32 -0.07
N ILE A 838 1.90 24.81 0.03
CA ILE A 838 1.63 23.43 0.48
C ILE A 838 2.32 22.43 -0.44
N GLY A 839 2.18 22.60 -1.76
CA GLY A 839 2.80 21.74 -2.76
C GLY A 839 4.32 21.73 -2.71
N ALA A 840 4.95 22.91 -2.59
CA ALA A 840 6.39 23.04 -2.44
C ALA A 840 6.88 22.44 -1.11
N THR A 841 6.10 22.55 -0.03
CA THR A 841 6.43 21.96 1.27
C THR A 841 6.38 20.44 1.19
N LEU A 842 5.31 19.88 0.62
CA LEU A 842 5.15 18.44 0.39
C LEU A 842 6.28 17.89 -0.49
N TRP A 843 6.59 18.54 -1.61
CA TRP A 843 7.66 18.11 -2.53
C TRP A 843 9.06 18.15 -1.89
N ARG A 844 9.35 19.14 -1.04
CA ARG A 844 10.65 19.25 -0.36
C ARG A 844 10.86 18.17 0.70
N HIS A 845 9.79 17.74 1.36
CA HIS A 845 9.84 16.72 2.41
C HIS A 845 9.57 15.32 1.87
N SER A 846 8.96 15.17 0.70
CA SER A 846 8.68 13.88 0.09
C SER A 846 9.97 13.12 -0.16
N LEU A 847 10.04 11.90 0.37
CA LEU A 847 11.07 10.96 -0.03
C LEU A 847 10.65 10.38 -1.37
N PRO A 848 11.56 10.35 -2.36
CA PRO A 848 11.17 9.86 -3.66
C PRO A 848 10.84 8.36 -3.56
N THR A 849 9.89 7.88 -4.36
CA THR A 849 9.35 6.52 -4.31
C THR A 849 10.32 5.48 -4.89
N VAL A 850 10.03 4.21 -4.64
CA VAL A 850 10.84 3.08 -5.10
C VAL A 850 10.87 2.97 -6.62
N GLU A 851 9.80 3.40 -7.29
CA GLU A 851 9.61 3.25 -8.73
C GLU A 851 10.39 4.28 -9.57
N GLY A 852 10.96 5.31 -8.93
CA GLY A 852 11.83 6.29 -9.57
C GLY A 852 11.19 7.65 -9.88
N ALA A 853 12.00 8.56 -10.42
CA ALA A 853 11.64 9.98 -10.54
C ALA A 853 10.45 10.25 -11.47
N GLY A 854 10.25 9.44 -12.51
CA GLY A 854 9.10 9.56 -13.41
C GLY A 854 7.78 9.34 -12.67
N TRP A 855 7.73 8.34 -11.80
CA TRP A 855 6.58 8.05 -10.95
C TRP A 855 6.38 9.12 -9.87
N ASP A 856 7.46 9.63 -9.29
CA ASP A 856 7.39 10.71 -8.31
C ASP A 856 6.75 11.99 -8.87
N VAL A 857 7.14 12.37 -10.09
CA VAL A 857 6.55 13.51 -10.80
C VAL A 857 5.09 13.23 -11.15
N LEU A 858 4.79 12.04 -11.67
CA LEU A 858 3.43 11.63 -12.03
C LEU A 858 2.48 11.67 -10.82
N PHE A 859 2.87 11.03 -9.72
CA PHE A 859 2.09 11.03 -8.49
C PHE A 859 2.03 12.44 -7.89
N GLY A 860 3.16 13.15 -7.76
CA GLY A 860 3.19 14.49 -7.18
C GLY A 860 2.33 15.50 -7.93
N VAL A 861 2.45 15.58 -9.26
CA VAL A 861 1.65 16.47 -10.10
C VAL A 861 0.17 16.04 -10.10
N GLY A 862 -0.10 14.73 -10.17
CA GLY A 862 -1.46 14.21 -10.13
C GLY A 862 -2.16 14.48 -8.80
N PHE A 863 -1.51 14.24 -7.66
CA PHE A 863 -2.03 14.51 -6.32
C PHE A 863 -2.30 15.99 -6.15
N MET A 864 -1.35 16.86 -6.51
CA MET A 864 -1.53 18.31 -6.42
C MET A 864 -2.61 18.83 -7.35
N GLY A 865 -2.68 18.33 -8.59
CA GLY A 865 -3.71 18.69 -9.54
C GLY A 865 -5.11 18.33 -9.05
N LEU A 866 -5.29 17.13 -8.48
CA LEU A 866 -6.55 16.70 -7.87
C LEU A 866 -6.88 17.48 -6.59
N TYR A 867 -5.89 17.75 -5.75
CA TYR A 867 -6.05 18.56 -4.54
C TYR A 867 -6.56 19.96 -4.90
N VAL A 868 -5.90 20.62 -5.85
CA VAL A 868 -6.29 21.93 -6.38
C VAL A 868 -7.70 21.88 -6.98
N PHE A 869 -8.02 20.83 -7.74
CA PHE A 869 -9.34 20.65 -8.31
C PHE A 869 -10.43 20.57 -7.22
N VAL A 870 -10.22 19.77 -6.17
CA VAL A 870 -11.19 19.64 -5.07
C VAL A 870 -11.30 20.96 -4.30
N ALA A 871 -10.18 21.61 -3.97
CA ALA A 871 -10.19 22.90 -3.28
C ALA A 871 -10.93 23.99 -4.08
N LEU A 872 -10.69 24.06 -5.39
CA LEU A 872 -11.42 24.96 -6.30
C LEU A 872 -12.91 24.62 -6.36
N THR A 873 -13.26 23.33 -6.32
CA THR A 873 -14.66 22.88 -6.34
C THR A 873 -15.38 23.24 -5.04
N VAL A 874 -14.72 23.10 -3.89
CA VAL A 874 -15.22 23.58 -2.58
C VAL A 874 -15.46 25.09 -2.62
N PHE A 875 -14.48 25.86 -3.11
CA PHE A 875 -14.62 27.30 -3.24
C PHE A 875 -15.79 27.70 -4.17
N GLN A 876 -15.91 27.07 -5.34
CA GLN A 876 -17.03 27.28 -6.27
C GLN A 876 -18.39 26.94 -5.63
N MET A 877 -18.44 25.88 -4.83
CA MET A 877 -19.64 25.44 -4.14
C MET A 877 -20.11 26.48 -3.11
N ILE A 878 -19.18 27.00 -2.30
CA ILE A 878 -19.47 28.05 -1.30
C ILE A 878 -19.87 29.37 -1.98
N ALA A 879 -19.15 29.78 -3.02
CA ALA A 879 -19.46 31.01 -3.76
C ALA A 879 -20.85 30.96 -4.42
N LEU A 880 -21.18 29.82 -5.04
CA LEU A 880 -22.49 29.59 -5.64
C LEU A 880 -23.60 29.66 -4.59
N TRP A 881 -23.44 28.95 -3.45
CA TRP A 881 -24.41 29.00 -2.35
C TRP A 881 -24.59 30.42 -1.80
N GLY A 882 -23.51 31.16 -1.61
CA GLY A 882 -23.56 32.54 -1.12
C GLY A 882 -24.38 33.47 -2.03
N GLN A 883 -24.27 33.34 -3.35
CA GLN A 883 -25.10 34.11 -4.29
C GLN A 883 -26.56 33.58 -4.35
N THR A 884 -26.77 32.26 -4.28
CA THR A 884 -28.13 31.68 -4.22
C THR A 884 -28.86 32.15 -2.97
N LYS A 885 -28.19 32.22 -1.82
CA LYS A 885 -28.71 32.80 -0.58
C LYS A 885 -29.02 34.28 -0.73
N GLY A 886 -28.16 35.05 -1.40
CA GLY A 886 -28.41 36.46 -1.71
C GLY A 886 -29.71 36.66 -2.51
N LEU A 887 -29.97 35.78 -3.48
CA LEU A 887 -31.22 35.78 -4.25
C LEU A 887 -32.42 35.41 -3.36
N LEU A 888 -32.34 34.33 -2.58
CA LEU A 888 -33.39 33.90 -1.64
C LEU A 888 -33.74 35.00 -0.62
N GLY A 889 -32.73 35.63 0.00
CA GLY A 889 -32.92 36.71 0.96
C GLY A 889 -33.46 37.99 0.34
N THR A 890 -33.19 38.25 -0.94
CA THR A 890 -33.80 39.39 -1.67
C THR A 890 -35.25 39.07 -2.04
N MET A 891 -35.55 37.82 -2.39
CA MET A 891 -36.92 37.37 -2.65
C MET A 891 -37.78 37.38 -1.38
N ALA A 892 -37.22 37.02 -0.22
CA ALA A 892 -37.93 37.05 1.07
C ALA A 892 -38.47 38.44 1.43
N ARG A 893 -37.88 39.51 0.85
CA ARG A 893 -38.32 40.90 1.02
C ARG A 893 -39.47 41.29 0.10
N MET A 894 -39.97 40.39 -0.73
CA MET A 894 -41.12 40.64 -1.61
C MET A 894 -42.42 40.08 -1.04
N PRO A 895 -43.58 40.71 -1.34
CA PRO A 895 -44.89 40.25 -0.87
C PRO A 895 -45.31 38.87 -1.39
N LEU A 896 -44.51 38.27 -2.27
CA LEU A 896 -44.72 36.92 -2.81
C LEU A 896 -44.65 35.82 -1.73
N MET A 897 -44.15 36.14 -0.52
CA MET A 897 -43.98 35.17 0.57
C MET A 897 -45.30 34.57 1.09
N ARG A 898 -46.43 35.25 0.92
CA ARG A 898 -47.76 34.74 1.31
C ARG A 898 -48.18 33.49 0.51
N VAL A 899 -47.74 33.39 -0.74
CA VAL A 899 -48.18 32.40 -1.74
C VAL A 899 -47.48 31.05 -1.58
N PHE A 900 -46.21 31.04 -1.17
CA PHE A 900 -45.43 29.81 -1.08
C PHE A 900 -46.03 28.79 -0.10
N SER A 901 -46.80 29.25 0.90
CA SER A 901 -47.57 28.40 1.81
C SER A 901 -48.72 27.63 1.12
N ARG A 902 -49.30 28.20 0.06
CA ARG A 902 -50.44 27.65 -0.70
C ARG A 902 -50.03 26.68 -1.80
N LEU A 903 -48.76 26.68 -2.20
CA LEU A 903 -48.26 25.82 -3.28
C LEU A 903 -48.56 24.33 -3.02
N PRO A 904 -48.85 23.53 -4.06
CA PRO A 904 -49.02 22.09 -3.91
C PRO A 904 -47.80 21.45 -3.24
N ALA A 905 -48.02 20.46 -2.38
CA ALA A 905 -46.93 19.75 -1.68
C ALA A 905 -45.88 19.16 -2.67
N ARG A 906 -46.32 18.81 -3.88
CA ARG A 906 -45.44 18.33 -4.96
C ARG A 906 -44.49 19.39 -5.50
N VAL A 907 -44.89 20.67 -5.53
CA VAL A 907 -44.05 21.82 -5.93
C VAL A 907 -43.16 22.27 -4.78
N ALA A 908 -43.69 22.28 -3.56
CA ALA A 908 -42.95 22.59 -2.32
C ALA A 908 -41.76 21.64 -2.10
N GLY A 909 -41.92 20.35 -2.39
CA GLY A 909 -40.86 19.35 -2.24
C GLY A 909 -39.79 19.37 -3.34
N VAL A 910 -39.89 20.22 -4.36
CA VAL A 910 -38.97 20.24 -5.52
C VAL A 910 -37.57 20.65 -5.11
N ILE A 911 -37.42 21.67 -4.28
CA ILE A 911 -36.11 22.22 -3.89
C ILE A 911 -35.31 21.18 -3.10
N THR A 912 -35.96 20.55 -2.12
CA THR A 912 -35.39 19.44 -1.36
C THR A 912 -35.15 18.23 -2.28
N ARG A 913 -36.14 17.80 -3.07
CA ARG A 913 -36.03 16.62 -3.94
C ARG A 913 -34.99 16.75 -5.06
N HIS A 914 -34.68 17.93 -5.58
CA HIS A 914 -33.64 18.10 -6.62
C HIS A 914 -32.20 18.02 -6.07
N LEU A 915 -32.02 18.18 -4.76
CA LEU A 915 -30.78 17.74 -4.11
C LEU A 915 -30.71 16.19 -4.08
N TYR A 916 -31.82 15.47 -4.34
CA TYR A 916 -31.97 14.02 -4.12
C TYR A 916 -32.21 13.18 -5.40
N SER A 917 -32.99 13.63 -6.39
CA SER A 917 -33.30 12.90 -7.63
C SER A 917 -33.23 13.77 -8.90
N ARG A 918 -33.04 13.10 -10.06
CA ARG A 918 -32.91 13.74 -11.39
C ARG A 918 -34.26 14.11 -12.06
N SER A 919 -35.41 13.71 -11.50
CA SER A 919 -36.56 13.29 -12.33
C SER A 919 -37.88 14.10 -12.24
N ALA A 920 -37.88 15.41 -12.00
CA ALA A 920 -39.15 16.15 -11.90
C ALA A 920 -39.42 17.20 -13.01
N GLN A 921 -38.61 17.27 -14.07
CA GLN A 921 -38.74 18.35 -15.07
C GLN A 921 -40.04 18.32 -15.91
N PRO A 922 -40.53 17.17 -16.43
CA PRO A 922 -41.74 17.14 -17.25
C PRO A 922 -42.99 17.47 -16.43
N LEU A 923 -43.12 16.86 -15.24
CA LEU A 923 -44.22 17.09 -14.32
C LEU A 923 -44.30 18.55 -13.86
N MET A 924 -43.15 19.20 -13.66
CA MET A 924 -43.13 20.63 -13.29
C MET A 924 -43.58 21.53 -14.44
N LEU A 925 -43.26 21.18 -15.68
CA LEU A 925 -43.77 21.89 -16.86
C LEU A 925 -45.30 21.72 -16.96
N GLU A 926 -45.82 20.51 -16.77
CA GLU A 926 -47.27 20.24 -16.74
C GLU A 926 -47.99 21.05 -15.66
N ILE A 927 -47.46 21.06 -14.43
CA ILE A 927 -48.04 21.82 -13.31
C ILE A 927 -48.03 23.32 -13.63
N THR A 928 -46.95 23.85 -14.20
CA THR A 928 -46.83 25.29 -14.50
C THR A 928 -47.75 25.69 -15.66
N VAL A 929 -47.90 24.86 -16.69
CA VAL A 929 -48.85 25.08 -17.80
C VAL A 929 -50.30 25.03 -17.29
N HIS A 930 -50.63 24.08 -16.42
CA HIS A 930 -51.96 24.01 -15.81
C HIS A 930 -52.28 25.26 -14.97
N GLN A 931 -51.31 25.77 -14.22
CA GLN A 931 -51.48 27.02 -13.47
C GLN A 931 -51.59 28.24 -14.39
N LEU A 932 -50.84 28.27 -15.51
CA LEU A 932 -50.98 29.31 -16.52
C LEU A 932 -52.39 29.33 -17.12
N ARG A 933 -52.95 28.15 -17.40
CA ARG A 933 -54.32 28.01 -17.90
C ARG A 933 -55.35 28.52 -16.89
N ALA A 934 -55.21 28.11 -15.62
CA ALA A 934 -56.09 28.57 -14.55
C ALA A 934 -56.02 30.09 -14.34
N ALA A 935 -54.84 30.70 -14.48
CA ALA A 935 -54.67 32.15 -14.42
C ALA A 935 -55.30 32.86 -15.64
N ALA A 936 -55.13 32.30 -16.84
CA ALA A 936 -55.74 32.83 -18.06
C ALA A 936 -57.27 32.80 -18.03
N ASP A 937 -57.87 31.71 -17.54
CA ASP A 937 -59.32 31.58 -17.41
C ASP A 937 -59.89 32.59 -16.39
N ALA A 938 -59.17 32.83 -15.29
CA ALA A 938 -59.56 33.83 -14.30
C ALA A 938 -59.46 35.28 -14.83
N VAL A 939 -58.47 35.57 -15.68
CA VAL A 939 -58.33 36.87 -16.36
C VAL A 939 -59.41 37.07 -17.42
N ALA A 940 -59.79 36.01 -18.15
CA ALA A 940 -60.84 36.08 -19.17
C ALA A 940 -62.24 36.31 -18.55
N ALA A 941 -62.47 35.80 -17.34
CA ALA A 941 -63.72 35.97 -16.61
C ALA A 941 -63.89 37.34 -15.95
N ASP A 942 -62.80 38.11 -15.75
CA ASP A 942 -62.82 39.40 -15.07
C ASP A 942 -62.57 40.58 -16.03
N PRO A 943 -63.59 41.39 -16.37
CA PRO A 943 -63.43 42.54 -17.24
C PRO A 943 -62.55 43.66 -16.66
N ALA A 944 -62.32 43.68 -15.35
CA ALA A 944 -61.46 44.65 -14.66
C ALA A 944 -59.97 44.23 -14.61
N ALA A 945 -59.61 43.09 -15.23
CA ALA A 945 -58.23 42.65 -15.30
C ALA A 945 -57.35 43.63 -16.13
N PRO A 946 -56.11 43.94 -15.68
CA PRO A 946 -55.18 44.80 -16.40
C PRO A 946 -54.94 44.37 -17.85
N GLU A 947 -54.82 45.31 -18.79
CA GLU A 947 -54.65 45.00 -20.22
C GLU A 947 -53.43 44.11 -20.52
N GLY A 948 -52.34 44.29 -19.76
CA GLY A 948 -51.12 43.48 -19.88
C GLY A 948 -51.30 41.98 -19.57
N LEU A 949 -52.33 41.62 -18.78
CA LEU A 949 -52.65 40.24 -18.41
C LEU A 949 -53.51 39.53 -19.46
N ARG A 950 -54.23 40.26 -20.33
CA ARG A 950 -55.07 39.65 -21.39
C ARG A 950 -54.24 38.79 -22.36
N ALA A 951 -52.96 39.10 -22.50
CA ALA A 951 -52.02 38.32 -23.30
C ALA A 951 -51.67 36.94 -22.70
N LEU A 952 -52.10 36.63 -21.47
CA LEU A 952 -51.97 35.28 -20.89
C LEU A 952 -52.92 34.28 -21.56
N VAL A 953 -54.07 34.73 -22.09
CA VAL A 953 -55.06 33.86 -22.76
C VAL A 953 -54.48 33.19 -24.01
N PRO A 954 -53.90 33.92 -25.00
CA PRO A 954 -53.23 33.28 -26.12
C PRO A 954 -51.99 32.49 -25.69
N ALA A 955 -51.24 32.97 -24.69
CA ALA A 955 -50.05 32.28 -24.18
C ALA A 955 -50.38 30.91 -23.56
N ALA A 956 -51.47 30.79 -22.79
CA ALA A 956 -51.91 29.51 -22.21
C ALA A 956 -52.24 28.48 -23.31
N ALA A 957 -52.96 28.92 -24.35
CA ALA A 957 -53.30 28.05 -25.48
C ALA A 957 -52.07 27.63 -26.30
N ASP A 958 -51.07 28.50 -26.43
CA ASP A 958 -49.79 28.18 -27.06
C ASP A 958 -48.95 27.23 -26.18
N ALA A 959 -48.96 27.42 -24.85
CA ALA A 959 -48.23 26.59 -23.90
C ALA A 959 -48.78 25.14 -23.86
N GLU A 960 -50.10 24.97 -23.85
CA GLU A 960 -50.76 23.65 -23.93
C GLU A 960 -50.42 22.95 -25.24
N ARG A 961 -50.49 23.66 -26.38
CA ARG A 961 -50.09 23.11 -27.68
C ARG A 961 -48.63 22.64 -27.70
N GLN A 962 -47.72 23.41 -27.09
CA GLN A 962 -46.31 23.04 -26.99
C GLN A 962 -46.06 21.89 -25.99
N LEU A 963 -46.81 21.85 -24.89
CA LEU A 963 -46.76 20.77 -23.91
C LEU A 963 -47.27 19.46 -24.52
N ASP A 964 -48.39 19.48 -25.24
CA ASP A 964 -48.93 18.30 -25.94
C ASP A 964 -47.96 17.80 -27.00
N ALA A 965 -47.31 18.73 -27.74
CA ALA A 965 -46.26 18.39 -28.69
C ALA A 965 -45.02 17.77 -28.01
N PHE A 966 -44.78 18.09 -26.74
CA PHE A 966 -43.68 17.56 -25.93
C PHE A 966 -44.02 16.23 -25.25
N VAL A 967 -45.26 16.04 -24.76
CA VAL A 967 -45.73 14.89 -23.96
C VAL A 967 -46.26 13.73 -24.83
N ASN A 968 -46.58 13.95 -26.12
CA ASN A 968 -47.30 12.99 -26.96
C ASN A 968 -46.74 11.53 -26.92
N PRO A 969 -47.48 10.56 -26.36
CA PRO A 969 -47.00 9.19 -26.11
C PRO A 969 -46.84 8.32 -27.38
N ALA A 970 -47.26 8.79 -28.55
CA ALA A 970 -47.23 8.00 -29.80
C ALA A 970 -45.82 7.73 -30.38
N ARG A 971 -44.74 8.30 -29.83
CA ARG A 971 -43.40 8.23 -30.44
C ARG A 971 -42.30 7.57 -29.63
N GLY A 972 -42.48 7.30 -28.33
CA GLY A 972 -41.44 6.68 -27.49
C GLY A 972 -40.06 7.36 -27.55
N LYS A 973 -40.00 8.62 -28.00
CA LYS A 973 -38.79 9.42 -28.19
C LYS A 973 -38.82 10.61 -27.22
N PRO A 974 -37.68 11.02 -26.65
CA PRO A 974 -37.61 12.20 -25.81
C PRO A 974 -38.12 13.44 -26.57
N GLY A 975 -38.92 14.28 -25.89
CA GLY A 975 -39.50 15.49 -26.46
C GLY A 975 -38.45 16.42 -27.09
N ASN A 976 -38.84 17.18 -28.12
CA ASN A 976 -37.92 18.04 -28.85
C ASN A 976 -37.37 19.15 -27.92
N PRO A 977 -36.04 19.24 -27.69
CA PRO A 977 -35.45 20.22 -26.77
C PRO A 977 -35.69 21.67 -27.21
N VAL A 978 -35.92 21.92 -28.50
CA VAL A 978 -36.27 23.26 -29.00
C VAL A 978 -37.66 23.67 -28.52
N VAL A 979 -38.61 22.73 -28.51
CA VAL A 979 -39.98 22.97 -28.01
C VAL A 979 -39.96 23.16 -26.50
N GLU A 980 -39.13 22.40 -25.78
CA GLU A 980 -38.97 22.55 -24.34
C GLU A 980 -38.40 23.93 -23.95
N VAL A 981 -37.39 24.43 -24.68
CA VAL A 981 -36.82 25.77 -24.44
C VAL A 981 -37.85 26.85 -24.73
N ALA A 982 -38.56 26.75 -25.86
CA ALA A 982 -39.62 27.69 -26.23
C ALA A 982 -40.75 27.70 -25.18
N LEU A 983 -41.15 26.53 -24.68
CA LEU A 983 -42.16 26.41 -23.63
C LEU A 983 -41.70 27.11 -22.34
N ARG A 984 -40.44 26.92 -21.93
CA ARG A 984 -39.89 27.58 -20.73
C ARG A 984 -39.75 29.09 -20.88
N GLU A 985 -39.43 29.58 -22.07
CA GLU A 985 -39.42 31.01 -22.39
C GLU A 985 -40.83 31.58 -22.27
N LEU A 986 -41.81 30.93 -22.89
CA LEU A 986 -43.21 31.34 -22.82
C LEU A 986 -43.74 31.35 -21.37
N LEU A 987 -43.45 30.30 -20.57
CA LEU A 987 -43.83 30.25 -19.16
C LEU A 987 -43.14 31.35 -18.32
N SER A 988 -41.88 31.68 -18.63
CA SER A 988 -41.15 32.74 -17.92
C SER A 988 -41.67 34.13 -18.28
N ASP A 989 -42.01 34.36 -19.55
CA ASP A 989 -42.62 35.60 -20.02
C ASP A 989 -44.02 35.79 -19.44
N ALA A 990 -44.81 34.72 -19.36
CA ALA A 990 -46.13 34.73 -18.72
C ALA A 990 -46.01 35.07 -17.23
N ALA A 991 -45.05 34.47 -16.52
CA ALA A 991 -44.77 34.81 -15.13
C ALA A 991 -44.28 36.26 -14.97
N ALA A 992 -43.43 36.77 -15.86
CA ALA A 992 -42.96 38.15 -15.82
C ALA A 992 -44.09 39.17 -16.04
N ARG A 993 -45.04 38.88 -16.94
CA ARG A 993 -46.24 39.69 -17.16
C ARG A 993 -47.19 39.66 -15.96
N ALA A 994 -47.39 38.49 -15.37
CA ALA A 994 -48.14 38.35 -14.12
C ALA A 994 -47.49 39.16 -12.99
N LEU A 995 -46.15 39.11 -12.88
CA LEU A 995 -45.38 39.82 -11.87
C LEU A 995 -45.45 41.35 -12.03
N ALA A 996 -45.36 41.84 -13.27
CA ALA A 996 -45.51 43.26 -13.58
C ALA A 996 -46.92 43.81 -13.30
N ALA A 997 -47.95 42.97 -13.42
CA ALA A 997 -49.32 43.35 -13.09
C ALA A 997 -49.62 43.31 -11.58
N LEU A 998 -48.87 42.52 -10.81
CA LEU A 998 -48.97 42.45 -9.35
C LEU A 998 -48.19 43.57 -8.65
N SER A 999 -47.09 44.06 -9.23
CA SER A 999 -46.19 45.03 -8.58
C SER A 999 -46.86 46.32 -8.07
N PRO A 1000 -47.80 46.97 -8.81
CA PRO A 1000 -48.41 48.22 -8.36
C PRO A 1000 -49.34 48.01 -7.15
N ARG A 1001 -49.89 46.80 -7.00
CA ARG A 1001 -50.83 46.45 -5.92
C ARG A 1001 -50.11 46.22 -4.59
N TRP A 1002 -48.83 45.83 -4.64
CA TRP A 1002 -48.03 45.56 -3.46
C TRP A 1002 -47.79 46.77 -2.56
N ALA A 1003 -47.83 47.98 -3.12
CA ALA A 1003 -47.72 49.21 -2.35
C ALA A 1003 -48.94 49.47 -1.44
N GLY A 1004 -50.09 48.84 -1.74
CA GLY A 1004 -51.35 49.01 -0.99
C GLY A 1004 -51.64 47.91 0.04
N LEU A 1005 -50.79 46.89 0.16
CA LEU A 1005 -50.97 45.78 1.11
C LEU A 1005 -50.46 46.17 2.51
N SER A 1006 -51.15 45.70 3.57
CA SER A 1006 -50.63 45.82 4.93
C SER A 1006 -49.38 44.92 5.12
N THR A 1007 -48.55 45.23 6.12
CA THR A 1007 -47.33 44.45 6.40
C THR A 1007 -47.62 42.98 6.71
N ASP A 1008 -48.74 42.69 7.37
CA ASP A 1008 -49.15 41.31 7.67
C ASP A 1008 -49.70 40.59 6.43
N GLU A 1009 -50.39 41.29 5.52
CA GLU A 1009 -50.85 40.70 4.25
C GLU A 1009 -49.72 40.49 3.25
N ALA A 1010 -48.70 41.35 3.27
CA ALA A 1010 -47.54 41.26 2.40
C ALA A 1010 -46.51 40.21 2.88
N PHE A 1011 -46.26 40.11 4.19
CA PHE A 1011 -45.15 39.31 4.73
C PHE A 1011 -45.54 38.28 5.81
N GLY A 1012 -46.70 38.43 6.45
CA GLY A 1012 -47.23 37.57 7.51
C GLY A 1012 -48.04 36.37 7.00
N ALA A 1013 -48.23 35.36 7.84
CA ALA A 1013 -48.97 34.15 7.49
C ALA A 1013 -50.17 33.91 8.44
N ALA A 1014 -51.38 33.87 7.87
CA ALA A 1014 -52.45 32.93 8.22
C ALA A 1014 -53.37 32.71 6.98
N PRO A 1015 -53.79 31.47 6.67
CA PRO A 1015 -54.64 31.18 5.51
C PRO A 1015 -56.09 31.61 5.78
N GLY A 1016 -56.68 32.35 4.84
CA GLY A 1016 -58.15 32.49 4.72
C GLY A 1016 -58.76 33.84 5.08
N ALA A 1017 -58.06 34.78 5.72
CA ALA A 1017 -58.64 36.08 6.08
C ALA A 1017 -58.47 37.17 5.00
N ALA A 1018 -57.40 37.13 4.20
CA ALA A 1018 -57.06 38.17 3.21
C ALA A 1018 -57.66 37.97 1.81
N ASP A 1019 -58.18 36.77 1.49
CA ASP A 1019 -58.71 36.47 0.14
C ASP A 1019 -60.17 36.94 -0.05
N ALA A 1020 -60.84 37.36 1.02
CA ALA A 1020 -62.23 37.79 1.00
C ALA A 1020 -62.34 39.20 0.39
N GLY A 1021 -62.30 39.28 -0.94
CA GLY A 1021 -62.47 40.53 -1.71
C GLY A 1021 -61.44 40.76 -2.81
N GLU A 1022 -60.43 39.90 -2.96
CA GLU A 1022 -59.47 40.01 -4.07
C GLU A 1022 -60.05 39.45 -5.38
N PRO A 1023 -59.77 40.09 -6.55
CA PRO A 1023 -60.17 39.57 -7.84
C PRO A 1023 -59.61 38.16 -8.09
N ALA A 1024 -60.41 37.27 -8.67
CA ALA A 1024 -60.06 35.85 -8.85
C ALA A 1024 -58.75 35.61 -9.62
N TRP A 1025 -58.31 36.56 -10.45
CA TRP A 1025 -57.05 36.47 -11.18
C TRP A 1025 -55.80 36.67 -10.30
N VAL A 1026 -55.90 37.39 -9.18
CA VAL A 1026 -54.75 37.72 -8.30
C VAL A 1026 -54.13 36.47 -7.67
N PRO A 1027 -54.86 35.63 -6.90
CA PRO A 1027 -54.29 34.43 -6.29
C PRO A 1027 -53.79 33.42 -7.34
N ARG A 1028 -54.41 33.37 -8.53
CA ARG A 1028 -53.98 32.48 -9.63
C ARG A 1028 -52.70 32.96 -10.32
N ALA A 1029 -52.57 34.27 -10.53
CA ALA A 1029 -51.34 34.87 -11.05
C ALA A 1029 -50.17 34.70 -10.06
N GLU A 1030 -50.45 34.85 -8.77
CA GLU A 1030 -49.50 34.59 -7.69
C GLU A 1030 -48.99 33.15 -7.67
N GLU A 1031 -49.87 32.15 -7.76
CA GLU A 1031 -49.53 30.73 -7.83
C GLU A 1031 -48.62 30.41 -9.03
N LEU A 1032 -48.94 30.96 -10.21
CA LEU A 1032 -48.15 30.82 -11.43
C LEU A 1032 -46.72 31.35 -11.25
N VAL A 1033 -46.58 32.58 -10.73
CA VAL A 1033 -45.27 33.20 -10.48
C VAL A 1033 -44.49 32.36 -9.47
N ALA A 1034 -45.12 31.98 -8.35
CA ALA A 1034 -44.45 31.24 -7.28
C ALA A 1034 -43.90 29.89 -7.78
N THR A 1035 -44.66 29.14 -8.58
CA THR A 1035 -44.19 27.88 -9.18
C THR A 1035 -43.04 28.10 -10.17
N GLN A 1036 -43.12 29.13 -11.02
CA GLN A 1036 -42.05 29.43 -11.98
C GLN A 1036 -40.77 29.89 -11.29
N VAL A 1037 -40.89 30.60 -10.18
CA VAL A 1037 -39.76 31.00 -9.32
C VAL A 1037 -39.12 29.78 -8.65
N VAL A 1038 -39.91 28.81 -8.17
CA VAL A 1038 -39.38 27.53 -7.65
C VAL A 1038 -38.61 26.77 -8.74
N ASN A 1039 -39.14 26.72 -9.97
CA ASN A 1039 -38.45 26.13 -11.12
C ASN A 1039 -37.15 26.86 -11.43
N TYR A 1040 -37.15 28.19 -11.36
CA TYR A 1040 -35.97 29.02 -11.55
C TYR A 1040 -34.89 28.73 -10.51
N LEU A 1041 -35.26 28.58 -9.24
CA LEU A 1041 -34.34 28.28 -8.15
C LEU A 1041 -33.79 26.85 -8.24
N ALA A 1042 -34.62 25.87 -8.63
CA ALA A 1042 -34.24 24.47 -8.73
C ALA A 1042 -32.99 24.25 -9.60
N GLN A 1043 -32.80 25.04 -10.67
CA GLN A 1043 -31.63 24.92 -11.55
C GLN A 1043 -30.29 25.17 -10.84
N PHE A 1044 -30.27 25.93 -9.74
CA PHE A 1044 -29.05 26.20 -8.97
C PHE A 1044 -28.78 25.09 -7.95
N PHE A 1045 -29.81 24.55 -7.31
CA PHE A 1045 -29.70 23.40 -6.40
C PHE A 1045 -29.20 22.15 -7.11
N ILE A 1046 -29.63 21.91 -8.35
CA ILE A 1046 -29.12 20.82 -9.20
C ILE A 1046 -27.60 20.96 -9.42
N GLN A 1047 -27.11 22.18 -9.63
CA GLN A 1047 -25.68 22.43 -9.80
C GLN A 1047 -24.90 22.27 -8.50
N LEU A 1048 -25.48 22.70 -7.38
CA LEU A 1048 -24.90 22.55 -6.06
C LEU A 1048 -24.69 21.07 -5.70
N ARG A 1049 -25.69 20.22 -5.99
CA ARG A 1049 -25.59 18.76 -5.85
C ARG A 1049 -24.41 18.17 -6.62
N SER A 1050 -24.21 18.58 -7.88
CA SER A 1050 -23.11 18.06 -8.70
C SER A 1050 -21.74 18.45 -8.13
N LEU A 1051 -21.61 19.66 -7.58
CA LEU A 1051 -20.40 20.11 -6.89
C LEU A 1051 -20.17 19.34 -5.58
N MET A 1052 -21.22 19.11 -4.79
CA MET A 1052 -21.14 18.29 -3.57
C MET A 1052 -20.65 16.87 -3.88
N LEU A 1053 -21.22 16.21 -4.89
CA LEU A 1053 -20.78 14.88 -5.33
C LEU A 1053 -19.33 14.86 -5.80
N ALA A 1054 -18.91 15.87 -6.57
CA ALA A 1054 -17.53 15.99 -7.02
C ALA A 1054 -16.55 16.11 -5.84
N VAL A 1055 -16.86 16.96 -4.86
CA VAL A 1055 -16.02 17.13 -3.65
C VAL A 1055 -15.92 15.81 -2.88
N MET A 1056 -17.06 15.16 -2.60
CA MET A 1056 -17.08 13.95 -1.76
C MET A 1056 -16.39 12.76 -2.44
N VAL A 1057 -16.69 12.50 -3.72
CA VAL A 1057 -16.12 11.34 -4.44
C VAL A 1057 -14.63 11.56 -4.72
N CYS A 1058 -14.22 12.73 -5.22
CA CYS A 1058 -12.82 12.97 -5.56
C CYS A 1058 -11.93 13.03 -4.30
N SER A 1059 -12.36 13.67 -3.22
CA SER A 1059 -11.58 13.72 -1.97
C SER A 1059 -11.45 12.33 -1.32
N SER A 1060 -12.51 11.51 -1.36
CA SER A 1060 -12.48 10.14 -0.85
C SER A 1060 -11.53 9.26 -1.66
N LEU A 1061 -11.63 9.28 -2.99
CA LEU A 1061 -10.74 8.50 -3.86
C LEU A 1061 -9.27 8.93 -3.72
N LEU A 1062 -9.02 10.24 -3.57
CA LEU A 1062 -7.68 10.78 -3.35
C LEU A 1062 -7.09 10.31 -2.01
N LEU A 1063 -7.90 10.27 -0.94
CA LEU A 1063 -7.49 9.76 0.37
C LEU A 1063 -7.16 8.26 0.31
N VAL A 1064 -7.98 7.46 -0.39
CA VAL A 1064 -7.71 6.03 -0.57
C VAL A 1064 -6.46 5.80 -1.44
N ALA A 1065 -6.23 6.63 -2.47
CA ALA A 1065 -5.03 6.55 -3.29
C ALA A 1065 -3.74 6.82 -2.50
N ALA A 1066 -3.76 7.79 -1.57
CA ALA A 1066 -2.60 8.13 -0.75
C ALA A 1066 -2.28 7.07 0.34
N THR A 1067 -3.26 6.23 0.70
CA THR A 1067 -3.12 5.21 1.76
C THR A 1067 -2.87 3.80 1.23
N SER A 1068 -3.11 3.57 -0.07
CA SER A 1068 -2.90 2.28 -0.74
C SER A 1068 -1.44 1.98 -1.08
N TYR A 1069 -0.58 3.01 -1.08
CA TYR A 1069 0.85 2.89 -1.36
C TYR A 1069 1.66 3.64 -0.29
N PRO A 1070 2.87 3.15 0.08
CA PRO A 1070 3.68 3.76 1.13
C PRO A 1070 4.39 5.05 0.69
N PHE A 1071 3.64 6.12 0.45
CA PHE A 1071 4.20 7.44 0.22
C PHE A 1071 4.83 8.00 1.50
N HIS A 1072 6.03 8.58 1.37
CA HIS A 1072 6.75 9.21 2.48
C HIS A 1072 6.92 10.71 2.21
N PRO A 1073 6.62 11.61 3.17
CA PRO A 1073 6.13 11.37 4.54
C PRO A 1073 4.62 11.11 4.59
N GLU A 1074 4.23 9.96 5.15
CA GLU A 1074 2.84 9.51 5.23
C GLU A 1074 1.98 10.43 6.12
N ARG A 1075 2.47 10.78 7.32
CA ARG A 1075 1.71 11.59 8.29
C ARG A 1075 1.37 12.98 7.75
N LEU A 1076 2.34 13.65 7.15
CA LEU A 1076 2.16 14.99 6.62
C LEU A 1076 1.18 14.99 5.42
N LEU A 1077 1.32 14.03 4.51
CA LEU A 1077 0.37 13.84 3.40
C LEU A 1077 -1.05 13.58 3.93
N LEU A 1078 -1.20 12.72 4.94
CA LEU A 1078 -2.49 12.42 5.55
C LEU A 1078 -3.14 13.63 6.22
N VAL A 1079 -2.38 14.47 6.93
CA VAL A 1079 -2.93 15.69 7.56
C VAL A 1079 -3.52 16.64 6.51
N PHE A 1080 -2.83 16.85 5.38
CA PHE A 1080 -3.35 17.70 4.31
C PHE A 1080 -4.60 17.13 3.63
N LEU A 1081 -4.62 15.81 3.40
CA LEU A 1081 -5.77 15.13 2.81
C LEU A 1081 -6.97 15.08 3.77
N LEU A 1082 -6.73 14.84 5.06
CA LEU A 1082 -7.75 14.91 6.11
C LEU A 1082 -8.31 16.33 6.22
N GLY A 1083 -7.46 17.36 6.13
CA GLY A 1083 -7.89 18.75 6.05
C GLY A 1083 -8.78 19.04 4.83
N LEU A 1084 -8.44 18.49 3.66
CA LEU A 1084 -9.24 18.64 2.44
C LEU A 1084 -10.60 17.93 2.55
N VAL A 1085 -10.62 16.67 3.02
CA VAL A 1085 -11.85 15.89 3.23
C VAL A 1085 -12.72 16.56 4.29
N GLY A 1086 -12.12 16.98 5.41
CA GLY A 1086 -12.78 17.71 6.48
C GLY A 1086 -13.39 19.03 6.00
N ALA A 1087 -12.64 19.81 5.20
CA ALA A 1087 -13.16 21.04 4.58
C ALA A 1087 -14.33 20.73 3.64
N GLY A 1088 -14.26 19.65 2.86
CA GLY A 1088 -15.37 19.20 2.01
C GLY A 1088 -16.62 18.87 2.81
N VAL A 1089 -16.50 18.00 3.83
CA VAL A 1089 -17.61 17.60 4.71
C VAL A 1089 -18.19 18.82 5.44
N ALA A 1090 -17.34 19.68 6.00
CA ALA A 1090 -17.77 20.89 6.72
C ALA A 1090 -18.49 21.87 5.78
N SER A 1091 -18.04 22.01 4.53
CA SER A 1091 -18.69 22.86 3.54
C SER A 1091 -20.06 22.33 3.12
N VAL A 1092 -20.20 21.02 2.95
CA VAL A 1092 -21.49 20.36 2.69
C VAL A 1092 -22.42 20.57 3.89
N ALA A 1093 -21.95 20.28 5.10
CA ALA A 1093 -22.72 20.47 6.33
C ALA A 1093 -23.16 21.93 6.52
N TYR A 1094 -22.25 22.88 6.29
CA TYR A 1094 -22.55 24.31 6.34
C TYR A 1094 -23.70 24.66 5.39
N ILE A 1095 -23.65 24.22 4.14
CA ILE A 1095 -24.70 24.51 3.16
C ILE A 1095 -26.04 23.91 3.60
N PHE A 1096 -26.07 22.66 4.06
CA PHE A 1096 -27.31 22.03 4.52
C PHE A 1096 -27.89 22.71 5.78
N LEU A 1097 -27.03 23.09 6.74
CA LEU A 1097 -27.44 23.80 7.95
C LEU A 1097 -27.93 25.22 7.64
N ASP A 1098 -27.23 25.94 6.78
CA ASP A 1098 -27.59 27.30 6.40
C ASP A 1098 -28.86 27.33 5.54
N MET A 1099 -29.03 26.35 4.65
CA MET A 1099 -30.25 26.17 3.85
C MET A 1099 -31.48 25.85 4.71
N SER A 1100 -31.33 25.02 5.77
CA SER A 1100 -32.45 24.70 6.65
C SER A 1100 -32.88 25.87 7.54
N ARG A 1101 -32.00 26.85 7.76
CA ARG A 1101 -32.28 28.09 8.49
C ARG A 1101 -32.84 29.21 7.63
N ASP A 1102 -32.81 29.07 6.30
CA ASP A 1102 -33.27 30.10 5.39
C ASP A 1102 -34.81 30.19 5.37
N GLU A 1103 -35.34 31.39 5.60
CA GLU A 1103 -36.79 31.62 5.70
C GLU A 1103 -37.53 31.34 4.39
N ALA A 1104 -36.96 31.71 3.24
CA ALA A 1104 -37.58 31.49 1.95
C ALA A 1104 -37.62 29.98 1.63
N VAL A 1105 -36.53 29.27 1.88
CA VAL A 1105 -36.48 27.81 1.71
C VAL A 1105 -37.46 27.11 2.66
N SER A 1106 -37.55 27.56 3.92
CA SER A 1106 -38.47 26.98 4.91
C SER A 1106 -39.93 27.16 4.53
N ARG A 1107 -40.32 28.35 4.04
CA ARG A 1107 -41.69 28.63 3.57
C ARG A 1107 -42.03 27.82 2.31
N ILE A 1108 -41.08 27.68 1.37
CA ILE A 1108 -41.28 26.86 0.16
C ILE A 1108 -41.39 25.38 0.52
N ALA A 1109 -40.53 24.87 1.40
CA ALA A 1109 -40.52 23.47 1.80
C ALA A 1109 -41.62 23.11 2.81
N LYS A 1110 -42.41 24.09 3.26
CA LYS A 1110 -43.42 23.97 4.32
C LYS A 1110 -42.86 23.34 5.61
N SER A 1111 -41.61 23.66 5.94
CA SER A 1111 -40.97 23.25 7.20
C SER A 1111 -41.13 24.35 8.26
N ASN A 1112 -41.12 23.99 9.55
CA ASN A 1112 -41.53 24.87 10.65
C ASN A 1112 -40.55 26.01 11.02
N GLY A 1113 -39.60 26.41 10.18
CA GLY A 1113 -38.67 27.53 10.42
C GLY A 1113 -37.71 27.37 11.61
N ARG A 1114 -37.93 26.37 12.47
CA ARG A 1114 -37.07 25.92 13.55
C ARG A 1114 -36.33 24.68 13.10
N PHE A 1115 -35.10 24.51 13.57
CA PHE A 1115 -34.26 23.34 13.28
C PHE A 1115 -34.98 22.06 13.77
N SER A 1116 -35.74 21.41 12.90
CA SER A 1116 -36.25 20.06 13.10
C SER A 1116 -35.39 19.11 12.30
N LEU A 1117 -34.75 18.15 12.98
CA LEU A 1117 -34.06 17.02 12.36
C LEU A 1117 -35.08 16.10 11.69
N ASP A 1118 -35.66 16.57 10.59
CA ASP A 1118 -36.66 15.81 9.86
C ASP A 1118 -35.98 14.60 9.20
N SER A 1119 -36.61 13.43 9.27
CA SER A 1119 -35.97 12.15 8.89
C SER A 1119 -35.49 12.14 7.44
N GLY A 1120 -36.20 12.85 6.55
CA GLY A 1120 -35.80 13.06 5.15
C GLY A 1120 -34.58 13.96 4.97
N PHE A 1121 -34.41 14.99 5.81
CA PHE A 1121 -33.23 15.88 5.78
C PHE A 1121 -31.99 15.15 6.28
N LEU A 1122 -32.11 14.41 7.40
CA LEU A 1122 -31.01 13.65 7.99
C LEU A 1122 -30.56 12.52 7.05
N GLY A 1123 -31.48 11.74 6.48
CA GLY A 1123 -31.13 10.67 5.52
C GLY A 1123 -30.39 11.19 4.29
N SER A 1124 -30.70 12.42 3.87
CA SER A 1124 -30.09 13.04 2.71
C SER A 1124 -28.68 13.56 2.95
N PHE A 1125 -28.44 14.23 4.08
CA PHE A 1125 -27.10 14.63 4.50
C PHE A 1125 -26.20 13.40 4.70
N MET A 1126 -26.76 12.34 5.31
CA MET A 1126 -26.06 11.09 5.55
C MET A 1126 -25.67 10.38 4.24
N THR A 1127 -26.44 10.51 3.17
CA THR A 1127 -26.10 9.91 1.86
C THR A 1127 -24.77 10.43 1.29
N TYR A 1128 -24.43 11.70 1.54
CA TYR A 1128 -23.17 12.29 1.09
C TYR A 1128 -22.03 12.07 2.09
N VAL A 1129 -22.33 12.25 3.37
CA VAL A 1129 -21.29 12.28 4.42
C VAL A 1129 -20.93 10.89 4.91
N VAL A 1130 -21.88 9.96 5.08
CA VAL A 1130 -21.60 8.64 5.66
C VAL A 1130 -20.57 7.84 4.86
N PRO A 1131 -20.61 7.76 3.51
CA PRO A 1131 -19.59 7.01 2.78
C PRO A 1131 -18.18 7.58 3.00
N THR A 1132 -18.03 8.90 2.94
CA THR A 1132 -16.73 9.56 3.12
C THR A 1132 -16.26 9.49 4.57
N LEU A 1133 -17.15 9.67 5.54
CA LEU A 1133 -16.83 9.54 6.95
C LEU A 1133 -16.52 8.09 7.33
N GLY A 1134 -17.20 7.12 6.70
CA GLY A 1134 -16.91 5.69 6.85
C GLY A 1134 -15.52 5.34 6.34
N ILE A 1135 -15.14 5.84 5.16
CA ILE A 1135 -13.76 5.71 4.65
C ILE A 1135 -12.78 6.38 5.61
N LEU A 1136 -13.10 7.59 6.09
CA LEU A 1136 -12.25 8.33 7.01
C LEU A 1136 -12.01 7.57 8.32
N VAL A 1137 -13.07 7.07 8.94
CA VAL A 1137 -13.04 6.29 10.18
C VAL A 1137 -12.29 4.97 9.96
N ALA A 1138 -12.52 4.29 8.83
CA ALA A 1138 -11.82 3.06 8.49
C ALA A 1138 -10.31 3.28 8.30
N GLN A 1139 -9.91 4.45 7.78
CA GLN A 1139 -8.50 4.82 7.63
C GLN A 1139 -7.85 5.18 8.97
N LEU A 1140 -8.54 5.97 9.81
CA LEU A 1140 -8.04 6.37 11.13
C LEU A 1140 -7.95 5.20 12.11
N SER A 1141 -8.85 4.21 11.99
CA SER A 1141 -8.85 2.99 12.82
C SER A 1141 -7.93 1.88 12.28
N GLY A 1142 -7.35 2.05 11.07
CA GLY A 1142 -6.62 0.98 10.37
C GLY A 1142 -7.50 -0.17 9.85
N SER A 1143 -8.81 -0.18 10.15
CA SER A 1143 -9.76 -1.24 9.79
C SER A 1143 -10.10 -1.29 8.30
N PHE A 1144 -9.81 -0.23 7.52
CA PHE A 1144 -10.05 -0.22 6.06
C PHE A 1144 -9.30 -1.34 5.35
N ARG A 1145 -8.08 -1.65 5.81
CA ARG A 1145 -7.26 -2.72 5.22
C ARG A 1145 -7.86 -4.10 5.49
N TRP A 1146 -8.42 -4.32 6.69
CA TRP A 1146 -9.11 -5.56 7.02
C TRP A 1146 -10.33 -5.84 6.14
N ALA A 1147 -11.00 -4.80 5.61
CA ALA A 1147 -12.12 -4.95 4.69
C ALA A 1147 -11.71 -5.10 3.21
N LEU A 1148 -10.61 -4.45 2.80
CA LEU A 1148 -10.11 -4.51 1.41
C LEU A 1148 -9.28 -5.77 1.15
N GLU A 1149 -8.53 -6.24 2.15
CA GLU A 1149 -7.63 -7.39 2.04
C GLU A 1149 -8.35 -8.71 1.65
N PRO A 1150 -9.55 -9.06 2.17
CA PRO A 1150 -10.30 -10.23 1.71
C PRO A 1150 -10.65 -10.15 0.23
N ILE A 1151 -11.02 -8.97 -0.28
CA ILE A 1151 -11.36 -8.78 -1.70
C ILE A 1151 -10.11 -8.93 -2.56
N LEU A 1152 -9.00 -8.30 -2.14
CA LEU A 1152 -7.73 -8.39 -2.85
C LEU A 1152 -7.14 -9.81 -2.78
N ARG A 1153 -7.41 -10.57 -1.70
CA ARG A 1153 -7.05 -11.99 -1.57
C ARG A 1153 -7.92 -12.89 -2.43
N VAL A 1154 -9.19 -12.58 -2.66
CA VAL A 1154 -10.04 -13.31 -3.63
C VAL A 1154 -9.56 -13.06 -5.07
N VAL A 1155 -8.91 -11.92 -5.32
CA VAL A 1155 -8.23 -11.62 -6.60
C VAL A 1155 -6.84 -12.29 -6.68
N LYS A 1156 -6.30 -12.84 -5.59
CA LYS A 1156 -5.03 -13.57 -5.59
C LYS A 1156 -5.28 -15.06 -5.77
#